data_AF-A0A7J5EPC8-F1
#
_entry.id   AF-A0A7J5EPC8-F1
#
_cell.length_a   1.000
_cell.length_b   1.000
_cell.length_c   1.000
_cell.angle_alpha   90.00
_cell.angle_beta   90.00
_cell.angle_gamma   90.00
#
_symmetry.space_group_name_H-M   'P 1'
#
loop_
_entity.id
_entity.type
_entity.pdbx_description
1 polymer ?
#
loop_
_entity_poly.entity_id
_entity_poly.type
_entity_poly.pdbx_seq_one_letter_code
_entity_poly.pdbx_strand_id
1 'polypeptide(L)'
;MLKSLTVALAVILVVLVQTSSAANSTYTLVTVATGYTIPWEIKEGPDGWLWATERIGYCTRTNLETGERDTILDLHDKVLLVKETGMLGFCFHPNFADTPWVYVSWIGGTEEHPVRVVERYIYEQNVLTNPMEVFRLEPAATMHQGTRLFIDDNRKLWITGGDMPRTWLALEDDVIEGKIHRVNLDGSVPADNPVPGNSMWSKGHRNVQGFVILPNGNIWASEHGNAIEDEINFIVKGGNYGWPMVEGPCDEDDEIEYCDSANVLPPRWSTGDVTWAPGGMDYYNADRFAELKNCLIQVYLKGSMMQFLKLNDEGTEIQSHFEVFSNSVGRLRDIAVTKDGRIFVCTSNKEAMGQPPFPLSHDDRVLELVSIPDTTPAEFIIPDTVFISATPGFTRKVDVPVINTGTGTIHINYVWNLIQPTADILHSMQWLFPVHVLPLDTTYIPLEFAPPDTGRYIQTIRIGYGEGQSDSVVLVGTTNSGVATPVADTVELYFSGYKDTTVRLPFIVVGSAPVSVTGTFVHNTQRKVNIHVTEVDTGSFIPGDTIWVSAVLQFQDTARSSAKVSLITDSYTSPPVTVITRLNPSGVYEYQPAHALLTVYPNPFSESLNVLIPDEFRGGTLTISSLSGKQLYSTTVYSGAVELPFTGGTLGSVLPGAYAIRITSHHGVASAVVIKY
;
A
#
# COMPACT_ATOMS: atom_id res chain seq x y z
N MET A 1 -28.25 -89.26 -18.72
CA MET A 1 -28.68 -89.06 -17.32
C MET A 1 -27.49 -88.43 -16.60
N LEU A 2 -27.58 -87.37 -15.81
CA LEU A 2 -28.73 -86.61 -15.28
C LEU A 2 -29.11 -85.37 -16.13
N LYS A 3 -30.06 -84.56 -15.63
CA LYS A 3 -30.36 -83.18 -16.07
C LYS A 3 -30.05 -82.20 -14.93
N SER A 4 -29.44 -81.05 -15.24
CA SER A 4 -29.32 -79.87 -14.38
C SER A 4 -28.90 -78.69 -15.26
N LEU A 5 -29.83 -78.13 -16.05
CA LEU A 5 -30.65 -76.97 -15.68
C LEU A 5 -29.83 -75.68 -15.60
N THR A 6 -29.64 -75.04 -16.76
CA THR A 6 -29.02 -73.72 -16.87
C THR A 6 -29.96 -72.65 -16.32
N VAL A 7 -29.53 -71.90 -15.31
CA VAL A 7 -30.16 -70.64 -14.89
C VAL A 7 -29.08 -69.57 -14.94
N ALA A 8 -29.17 -68.67 -15.91
CA ALA A 8 -28.30 -67.51 -16.00
C ALA A 8 -28.79 -66.46 -14.99
N LEU A 9 -28.06 -66.30 -13.89
CA LEU A 9 -28.34 -65.23 -12.93
C LEU A 9 -27.78 -63.93 -13.51
N ALA A 10 -28.66 -63.03 -13.94
CA ALA A 10 -28.27 -61.71 -14.42
C ALA A 10 -27.76 -60.88 -13.24
N VAL A 11 -26.43 -60.72 -13.13
CA VAL A 11 -25.82 -59.75 -12.21
C VAL A 11 -26.17 -58.36 -12.73
N ILE A 12 -27.19 -57.74 -12.14
CA ILE A 12 -27.47 -56.32 -12.35
C ILE A 12 -26.35 -55.56 -11.64
N LEU A 13 -25.31 -55.23 -12.42
CA LEU A 13 -24.27 -54.32 -11.99
C LEU A 13 -24.90 -52.92 -11.91
N VAL A 14 -25.45 -52.59 -10.73
CA VAL A 14 -25.84 -51.23 -10.41
C VAL A 14 -24.56 -50.42 -10.29
N VAL A 15 -24.10 -49.90 -11.43
CA VAL A 15 -23.12 -48.82 -11.45
C VAL A 15 -23.83 -47.61 -10.84
N LEU A 16 -23.64 -47.45 -9.53
CA LEU A 16 -23.83 -46.18 -8.86
C LEU A 16 -22.82 -45.21 -9.45
N VAL A 17 -23.20 -44.61 -10.58
CA VAL A 17 -22.59 -43.39 -11.06
C VAL A 17 -22.92 -42.37 -9.98
N GLN A 18 -21.99 -42.18 -9.04
CA GLN A 18 -21.92 -40.96 -8.26
C GLN A 18 -21.61 -39.85 -9.27
N THR A 19 -22.68 -39.33 -9.89
CA THR A 19 -22.65 -38.00 -10.47
C THR A 19 -22.25 -37.09 -9.33
N SER A 20 -21.03 -36.58 -9.39
CA SER A 20 -20.56 -35.50 -8.52
C SER A 20 -21.36 -34.25 -8.89
N SER A 21 -22.60 -34.18 -8.39
CA SER A 21 -23.26 -32.90 -8.15
C SER A 21 -22.25 -32.06 -7.40
N ALA A 22 -21.91 -30.89 -7.95
CA ALA A 22 -21.20 -29.88 -7.20
C ALA A 22 -21.95 -29.72 -5.88
N ALA A 23 -21.26 -29.85 -4.75
CA ALA A 23 -21.90 -29.65 -3.46
C ALA A 23 -22.40 -28.20 -3.46
N ASN A 24 -23.71 -28.00 -3.43
CA ASN A 24 -24.29 -26.68 -3.18
C ASN A 24 -23.77 -26.26 -1.80
N SER A 25 -22.74 -25.43 -1.77
CA SER A 25 -22.20 -24.86 -0.55
C SER A 25 -23.33 -24.12 0.14
N THR A 26 -23.63 -24.45 1.39
CA THR A 26 -24.71 -23.77 2.13
C THR A 26 -24.37 -22.31 2.43
N TYR A 27 -23.09 -21.93 2.30
CA TYR A 27 -22.56 -20.61 2.62
C TYR A 27 -21.59 -20.09 1.56
N THR A 28 -21.41 -18.78 1.56
CA THR A 28 -20.42 -18.03 0.78
C THR A 28 -19.69 -17.02 1.67
N LEU A 29 -18.56 -16.50 1.19
CA LEU A 29 -17.84 -15.38 1.79
C LEU A 29 -18.07 -14.14 0.94
N VAL A 30 -18.64 -13.09 1.53
CA VAL A 30 -18.93 -11.80 0.88
C VAL A 30 -18.02 -10.71 1.44
N THR A 31 -17.42 -9.90 0.58
CA THR A 31 -16.57 -8.77 0.99
C THR A 31 -17.38 -7.68 1.69
N VAL A 32 -17.10 -7.42 2.97
CA VAL A 32 -17.78 -6.38 3.77
C VAL A 32 -16.92 -5.15 4.08
N ALA A 33 -15.59 -5.28 4.05
CA ALA A 33 -14.68 -4.14 4.17
C ALA A 33 -13.33 -4.42 3.49
N THR A 34 -12.69 -3.40 2.91
CA THR A 34 -11.43 -3.52 2.14
C THR A 34 -10.39 -2.48 2.59
N GLY A 35 -9.19 -2.54 2.00
CA GLY A 35 -8.15 -1.55 2.25
C GLY A 35 -7.41 -1.75 3.58
N TYR A 36 -7.43 -2.95 4.14
CA TYR A 36 -6.54 -3.32 5.25
C TYR A 36 -5.14 -3.67 4.72
N THR A 37 -4.15 -3.66 5.60
CA THR A 37 -2.79 -4.12 5.30
C THR A 37 -2.33 -5.13 6.34
N ILE A 38 -2.51 -6.41 6.02
CA ILE A 38 -2.22 -7.55 6.90
C ILE A 38 -2.95 -7.39 8.27
N PRO A 39 -4.30 -7.38 8.27
CA PRO A 39 -5.10 -7.43 9.51
C PRO A 39 -4.83 -8.75 10.24
N TRP A 40 -4.25 -8.70 11.44
CA TRP A 40 -3.71 -9.87 12.14
C TRP A 40 -4.66 -10.47 13.17
N GLU A 41 -5.44 -9.63 13.84
CA GLU A 41 -6.54 -9.99 14.72
C GLU A 41 -7.80 -9.19 14.30
N ILE A 42 -8.99 -9.78 14.41
CA ILE A 42 -10.28 -9.08 14.28
C ILE A 42 -11.24 -9.50 15.40
N LYS A 43 -12.02 -8.56 15.97
CA LYS A 43 -13.06 -8.84 16.98
C LYS A 43 -14.25 -7.88 16.88
N GLU A 44 -15.43 -8.34 17.27
CA GLU A 44 -16.59 -7.45 17.48
C GLU A 44 -16.31 -6.52 18.67
N GLY A 45 -16.36 -5.22 18.40
CA GLY A 45 -16.14 -4.16 19.39
C GLY A 45 -17.28 -4.03 20.40
N PRO A 46 -17.01 -3.36 21.54
CA PRO A 46 -18.05 -3.00 22.51
C PRO A 46 -19.04 -1.95 21.95
N ASP A 47 -18.66 -1.25 20.90
CA ASP A 47 -19.47 -0.31 20.10
C ASP A 47 -20.20 -0.98 18.91
N GLY A 48 -20.05 -2.30 18.73
CA GLY A 48 -20.62 -3.07 17.61
C GLY A 48 -19.89 -2.89 16.28
N TRP A 49 -18.77 -2.17 16.25
CA TRP A 49 -17.91 -2.05 15.07
C TRP A 49 -16.94 -3.22 15.01
N LEU A 50 -16.38 -3.55 13.85
CA LEU A 50 -15.32 -4.55 13.77
C LEU A 50 -13.97 -3.87 14.07
N TRP A 51 -13.32 -4.29 15.15
CA TRP A 51 -11.99 -3.80 15.53
C TRP A 51 -10.93 -4.75 14.98
N ALA A 52 -9.80 -4.20 14.56
CA ALA A 52 -8.68 -4.93 13.98
C ALA A 52 -7.33 -4.39 14.47
N THR A 53 -6.34 -5.27 14.58
CA THR A 53 -4.92 -4.88 14.52
C THR A 53 -4.39 -5.13 13.12
N GLU A 54 -3.62 -4.20 12.59
CA GLU A 54 -2.92 -4.35 11.31
C GLU A 54 -1.43 -4.44 11.57
N ARG A 55 -0.78 -5.43 10.95
CA ARG A 55 0.60 -5.82 11.25
C ARG A 55 1.58 -4.65 11.16
N ILE A 56 1.29 -3.70 10.27
CA ILE A 56 2.03 -2.44 10.07
C ILE A 56 1.96 -1.42 11.22
N GLY A 57 1.29 -1.72 12.34
CA GLY A 57 1.37 -0.93 13.58
C GLY A 57 0.13 -0.11 13.94
N TYR A 58 -1.01 -0.35 13.30
CA TYR A 58 -2.26 0.38 13.59
C TYR A 58 -3.29 -0.53 14.25
N CYS A 59 -4.02 -0.01 15.23
CA CYS A 59 -5.33 -0.58 15.59
C CYS A 59 -6.40 0.29 14.93
N THR A 60 -7.27 -0.34 14.13
CA THR A 60 -8.38 0.33 13.45
C THR A 60 -9.72 -0.26 13.88
N ARG A 61 -10.80 0.50 13.72
CA ARG A 61 -12.18 -0.01 13.84
C ARG A 61 -13.00 0.42 12.63
N THR A 62 -13.89 -0.46 12.17
CA THR A 62 -14.69 -0.27 10.96
C THR A 62 -16.17 -0.52 11.25
N ASN A 63 -17.01 0.44 10.91
CA ASN A 63 -18.45 0.29 10.86
C ASN A 63 -18.83 -0.49 9.59
N LEU A 64 -19.30 -1.73 9.75
CA LEU A 64 -19.65 -2.60 8.62
C LEU A 64 -21.00 -2.24 7.95
N GLU A 65 -21.77 -1.29 8.48
CA GLU A 65 -22.98 -0.77 7.84
C GLU A 65 -22.72 0.49 6.99
N THR A 66 -21.77 1.34 7.42
CA THR A 66 -21.48 2.62 6.74
C THR A 66 -20.17 2.64 5.95
N GLY A 67 -19.25 1.70 6.20
CA GLY A 67 -17.89 1.71 5.68
C GLY A 67 -16.97 2.74 6.36
N GLU A 68 -17.44 3.43 7.40
CA GLU A 68 -16.65 4.37 8.21
C GLU A 68 -15.55 3.63 8.98
N ARG A 69 -14.32 4.17 8.99
CA ARG A 69 -13.16 3.51 9.60
C ARG A 69 -12.23 4.52 10.29
N ASP A 70 -11.93 4.27 11.56
CA ASP A 70 -11.01 5.06 12.38
C ASP A 70 -9.71 4.30 12.63
N THR A 71 -8.60 5.03 12.74
CA THR A 71 -7.38 4.57 13.44
C THR A 71 -7.46 5.03 14.89
N ILE A 72 -7.50 4.07 15.82
CA ILE A 72 -7.68 4.33 17.26
C ILE A 72 -6.37 4.16 18.05
N LEU A 73 -5.37 3.50 17.47
CA LEU A 73 -4.00 3.45 17.98
C LEU A 73 -3.02 3.47 16.81
N ASP A 74 -1.93 4.21 16.98
CA ASP A 74 -0.80 4.26 16.06
C ASP A 74 0.50 3.93 16.82
N LEU A 75 1.16 2.85 16.41
CA LEU A 75 2.50 2.43 16.83
C LEU A 75 3.42 2.18 15.61
N HIS A 76 3.13 2.71 14.42
CA HIS A 76 3.85 2.34 13.18
C HIS A 76 5.37 2.62 13.26
N ASP A 77 5.77 3.72 13.90
CA ASP A 77 7.18 4.08 14.19
C ASP A 77 7.84 3.19 15.28
N LYS A 78 7.07 2.38 16.03
CA LYS A 78 7.60 1.51 17.10
C LYS A 78 7.72 0.04 16.68
N VAL A 79 6.89 -0.41 15.74
CA VAL A 79 6.83 -1.83 15.38
C VAL A 79 7.96 -2.23 14.43
N LEU A 80 8.58 -3.37 14.73
CA LEU A 80 9.51 -4.02 13.82
C LEU A 80 8.69 -4.73 12.75
N LEU A 81 8.95 -4.47 11.46
CA LEU A 81 8.21 -5.07 10.34
C LEU A 81 9.09 -6.03 9.53
N VAL A 82 9.51 -7.13 10.17
CA VAL A 82 10.42 -8.14 9.61
C VAL A 82 9.81 -9.52 9.75
N LYS A 83 9.66 -10.25 8.63
CA LYS A 83 9.12 -11.62 8.55
C LYS A 83 7.71 -11.74 9.17
N GLU A 84 7.59 -12.17 10.43
CA GLU A 84 6.31 -12.35 11.16
C GLU A 84 6.00 -11.20 12.14
N THR A 85 6.93 -10.27 12.40
CA THR A 85 6.76 -9.24 13.43
C THR A 85 5.83 -8.09 13.00
N GLY A 86 5.29 -7.39 14.00
CA GLY A 86 4.44 -6.21 13.84
C GLY A 86 3.59 -5.94 15.08
N MET A 87 2.46 -5.27 14.90
CA MET A 87 1.34 -5.30 15.85
C MET A 87 0.49 -6.54 15.57
N LEU A 88 0.33 -7.41 16.56
CA LEU A 88 -0.27 -8.74 16.39
C LEU A 88 -1.54 -8.85 17.24
N GLY A 89 -1.67 -9.84 18.13
CA GLY A 89 -2.95 -10.10 18.80
C GLY A 89 -3.43 -8.99 19.75
N PHE A 90 -4.75 -8.82 19.83
CA PHE A 90 -5.39 -7.96 20.83
C PHE A 90 -6.59 -8.64 21.49
N CYS A 91 -6.95 -8.19 22.70
CA CYS A 91 -8.20 -8.60 23.33
C CYS A 91 -8.84 -7.49 24.18
N PHE A 92 -10.17 -7.59 24.31
CA PHE A 92 -10.96 -6.72 25.17
C PHE A 92 -11.00 -7.24 26.61
N HIS A 93 -11.07 -6.32 27.55
CA HIS A 93 -11.44 -6.60 28.92
C HIS A 93 -12.92 -7.05 29.02
N PRO A 94 -13.26 -8.25 29.54
CA PRO A 94 -14.62 -8.81 29.48
C PRO A 94 -15.75 -7.92 30.03
N ASN A 95 -15.51 -7.19 31.11
CA ASN A 95 -16.39 -6.07 31.50
C ASN A 95 -15.84 -4.77 30.92
N PHE A 96 -16.08 -4.54 29.63
CA PHE A 96 -15.56 -3.35 28.94
C PHE A 96 -16.30 -2.07 29.37
N ALA A 97 -17.58 -2.16 29.70
CA ALA A 97 -18.43 -1.00 30.01
C ALA A 97 -17.96 -0.25 31.27
N ASP A 98 -17.63 -0.97 32.35
CA ASP A 98 -17.09 -0.37 33.58
C ASP A 98 -15.56 -0.20 33.55
N THR A 99 -14.88 -0.77 32.56
CA THR A 99 -13.40 -0.84 32.49
C THR A 99 -12.97 -1.01 31.04
N PRO A 100 -12.86 0.09 30.27
CA PRO A 100 -12.63 0.07 28.83
C PRO A 100 -11.15 -0.16 28.51
N TRP A 101 -10.63 -1.33 28.89
CA TRP A 101 -9.23 -1.70 28.67
C TRP A 101 -9.09 -2.62 27.45
N VAL A 102 -8.06 -2.36 26.65
CA VAL A 102 -7.65 -3.18 25.51
C VAL A 102 -6.20 -3.61 25.73
N TYR A 103 -5.91 -4.88 25.52
CA TYR A 103 -4.56 -5.42 25.59
C TYR A 103 -4.08 -5.68 24.17
N VAL A 104 -2.90 -5.17 23.80
CA VAL A 104 -2.33 -5.27 22.45
C VAL A 104 -0.91 -5.83 22.55
N SER A 105 -0.63 -6.89 21.79
CA SER A 105 0.72 -7.42 21.61
C SER A 105 1.38 -6.79 20.39
N TRP A 106 2.63 -6.36 20.54
CA TRP A 106 3.46 -5.88 19.42
C TRP A 106 4.93 -6.23 19.63
N ILE A 107 5.67 -6.28 18.52
CA ILE A 107 7.12 -6.51 18.52
C ILE A 107 7.81 -5.25 17.99
N GLY A 108 8.78 -4.75 18.74
CA GLY A 108 9.67 -3.63 18.37
C GLY A 108 11.15 -4.01 18.47
N GLY A 109 12.02 -3.01 18.56
CA GLY A 109 13.47 -3.20 18.62
C GLY A 109 14.13 -3.18 17.23
N THR A 110 15.17 -3.97 17.03
CA THR A 110 15.84 -4.16 15.72
C THR A 110 15.75 -5.62 15.28
N GLU A 111 16.18 -5.96 14.05
CA GLU A 111 16.21 -7.38 13.62
C GLU A 111 17.18 -8.23 14.46
N GLU A 112 18.28 -7.64 14.93
CA GLU A 112 19.25 -8.27 15.81
C GLU A 112 18.76 -8.38 17.27
N HIS A 113 17.96 -7.41 17.72
CA HIS A 113 17.42 -7.33 19.07
C HIS A 113 15.90 -7.04 19.06
N PRO A 114 15.04 -8.01 18.68
CA PRO A 114 13.60 -7.86 18.75
C PRO A 114 13.12 -7.93 20.20
N VAL A 115 12.06 -7.19 20.51
CA VAL A 115 11.41 -7.17 21.84
C VAL A 115 9.91 -7.33 21.67
N ARG A 116 9.31 -8.36 22.28
CA ARG A 116 7.85 -8.56 22.31
C ARG A 116 7.28 -7.93 23.57
N VAL A 117 6.29 -7.06 23.41
CA VAL A 117 5.59 -6.39 24.52
C VAL A 117 4.08 -6.64 24.39
N VAL A 118 3.41 -6.88 25.51
CA VAL A 118 1.96 -6.75 25.63
C VAL A 118 1.68 -5.55 26.53
N GLU A 119 0.98 -4.55 25.99
CA GLU A 119 0.58 -3.34 26.69
C GLU A 119 -0.94 -3.31 26.86
N ARG A 120 -1.40 -2.86 28.04
CA ARG A 120 -2.79 -2.49 28.29
C ARG A 120 -2.96 -1.00 28.04
N TYR A 121 -3.95 -0.66 27.25
CA TYR A 121 -4.43 0.68 26.95
C TYR A 121 -5.79 0.94 27.61
N ILE A 122 -6.18 2.22 27.71
CA ILE A 122 -7.52 2.67 28.10
C ILE A 122 -8.17 3.34 26.88
N TYR A 123 -9.38 2.91 26.53
CA TYR A 123 -10.16 3.45 25.42
C TYR A 123 -11.08 4.57 25.88
N GLU A 124 -10.80 5.79 25.45
CA GLU A 124 -11.59 6.98 25.74
C GLU A 124 -11.63 7.87 24.48
N GLN A 125 -12.75 8.56 24.23
CA GLN A 125 -12.90 9.52 23.11
C GLN A 125 -12.46 8.98 21.73
N ASN A 126 -12.78 7.71 21.46
CA ASN A 126 -12.41 6.96 20.26
C ASN A 126 -10.89 6.70 20.05
N VAL A 127 -10.06 6.85 21.08
CA VAL A 127 -8.61 6.57 21.02
C VAL A 127 -8.13 5.67 22.16
N LEU A 128 -7.10 4.88 21.89
CA LEU A 128 -6.39 4.06 22.87
C LEU A 128 -5.22 4.85 23.47
N THR A 129 -5.25 5.03 24.78
CA THR A 129 -4.34 5.90 25.53
C THR A 129 -3.77 5.19 26.76
N ASN A 130 -2.91 5.88 27.53
CA ASN A 130 -2.41 5.41 28.82
C ASN A 130 -1.79 3.98 28.79
N PRO A 131 -0.81 3.70 27.92
CA PRO A 131 -0.16 2.39 27.85
C PRO A 131 0.50 2.01 29.17
N MET A 132 0.27 0.76 29.58
CA MET A 132 0.97 0.11 30.69
C MET A 132 1.49 -1.24 30.19
N GLU A 133 2.79 -1.50 30.32
CA GLU A 133 3.37 -2.82 30.06
C GLU A 133 2.79 -3.86 31.03
N VAL A 134 2.36 -4.99 30.50
CA VAL A 134 1.75 -6.12 31.23
C VAL A 134 2.61 -7.37 31.09
N PHE A 135 3.26 -7.56 29.94
CA PHE A 135 4.13 -8.69 29.68
C PHE A 135 5.25 -8.25 28.72
N ARG A 136 6.47 -8.71 28.97
CA ARG A 136 7.65 -8.47 28.13
C ARG A 136 8.36 -9.80 27.89
N LEU A 137 8.85 -9.97 26.67
CA LEU A 137 9.78 -11.04 26.31
C LEU A 137 10.93 -10.44 25.52
N GLU A 138 12.12 -10.57 26.08
CA GLU A 138 13.37 -9.98 25.60
C GLU A 138 14.54 -10.92 25.97
N PRO A 139 15.34 -11.38 25.00
CA PRO A 139 15.23 -11.15 23.55
C PRO A 139 14.09 -11.97 22.91
N ALA A 140 13.29 -11.32 22.06
CA ALA A 140 12.32 -11.99 21.18
C ALA A 140 13.00 -12.45 19.87
N ALA A 141 12.21 -12.78 18.84
CA ALA A 141 12.73 -13.18 17.53
C ALA A 141 11.89 -12.57 16.39
N THR A 142 12.36 -12.71 15.14
CA THR A 142 11.62 -12.24 13.95
C THR A 142 10.59 -13.25 13.41
N MET A 143 10.51 -14.44 14.01
CA MET A 143 9.64 -15.55 13.62
C MET A 143 9.11 -16.28 14.87
N HIS A 144 8.08 -17.11 14.69
CA HIS A 144 7.50 -17.98 15.73
C HIS A 144 7.11 -17.23 17.02
N GLN A 145 6.36 -16.14 16.86
CA GLN A 145 6.02 -15.26 17.97
C GLN A 145 4.74 -15.66 18.73
N GLY A 146 3.84 -16.46 18.13
CA GLY A 146 2.51 -16.74 18.66
C GLY A 146 1.67 -15.45 18.79
N THR A 147 1.51 -14.95 20.02
CA THR A 147 0.91 -13.65 20.41
C THR A 147 -0.61 -13.49 20.36
N ARG A 148 -1.38 -14.57 20.12
CA ARG A 148 -2.84 -14.52 20.27
C ARG A 148 -3.17 -14.20 21.74
N LEU A 149 -4.08 -13.25 21.97
CA LEU A 149 -4.44 -12.76 23.30
C LEU A 149 -5.89 -13.09 23.64
N PHE A 150 -6.15 -13.50 24.87
CA PHE A 150 -7.50 -13.80 25.36
C PHE A 150 -7.61 -13.43 26.85
N ILE A 151 -8.79 -13.02 27.33
CA ILE A 151 -9.05 -12.84 28.76
C ILE A 151 -10.25 -13.69 29.16
N ASP A 152 -10.05 -14.56 30.15
CA ASP A 152 -11.09 -15.45 30.67
C ASP A 152 -12.02 -14.78 31.70
N ASP A 153 -13.12 -15.46 32.04
CA ASP A 153 -14.05 -15.04 33.11
C ASP A 153 -13.38 -15.03 34.49
N ASN A 154 -12.30 -15.79 34.68
CA ASN A 154 -11.45 -15.76 35.88
C ASN A 154 -10.48 -14.56 35.90
N ARG A 155 -10.58 -13.67 34.90
CA ARG A 155 -9.88 -12.40 34.78
C ARG A 155 -8.37 -12.60 34.69
N LYS A 156 -7.94 -13.57 33.89
CA LYS A 156 -6.56 -13.87 33.52
C LYS A 156 -6.33 -13.54 32.06
N LEU A 157 -5.20 -12.89 31.77
CA LEU A 157 -4.72 -12.68 30.42
C LEU A 157 -3.92 -13.90 29.98
N TRP A 158 -4.35 -14.49 28.88
CA TRP A 158 -3.70 -15.59 28.19
C TRP A 158 -2.92 -15.04 27.00
N ILE A 159 -1.70 -15.54 26.81
CA ILE A 159 -0.75 -15.06 25.80
C ILE A 159 -0.11 -16.28 25.14
N THR A 160 -0.35 -16.48 23.85
CA THR A 160 0.31 -17.60 23.14
C THR A 160 1.77 -17.27 22.79
N GLY A 161 2.57 -18.31 22.60
CA GLY A 161 3.98 -18.20 22.22
C GLY A 161 4.36 -19.21 21.15
N GLY A 162 5.59 -19.07 20.67
CA GLY A 162 6.28 -20.05 19.85
C GLY A 162 7.72 -20.19 20.33
N ASP A 163 8.48 -21.08 19.70
CA ASP A 163 9.84 -21.42 20.12
C ASP A 163 10.88 -20.31 19.84
N MET A 164 10.51 -19.24 19.13
CA MET A 164 11.36 -18.08 18.80
C MET A 164 12.71 -18.47 18.18
N PRO A 165 12.67 -19.28 17.10
CA PRO A 165 13.71 -20.19 16.60
C PRO A 165 14.73 -20.76 17.59
N ARG A 166 14.33 -20.99 18.84
CA ARG A 166 15.13 -21.59 19.93
C ARG A 166 14.60 -22.96 20.35
N THR A 167 13.80 -23.60 19.50
CA THR A 167 13.45 -25.03 19.41
C THR A 167 13.65 -25.87 20.68
N TRP A 168 14.87 -26.23 21.06
CA TRP A 168 15.17 -27.00 22.28
C TRP A 168 14.64 -26.38 23.59
N LEU A 169 14.45 -25.06 23.66
CA LEU A 169 13.91 -24.34 24.81
C LEU A 169 12.39 -24.56 25.03
N ALA A 170 11.66 -25.09 24.03
CA ALA A 170 10.21 -25.27 24.14
C ALA A 170 9.80 -26.19 25.30
N LEU A 171 10.65 -27.16 25.66
CA LEU A 171 10.43 -28.14 26.74
C LEU A 171 10.97 -27.71 28.12
N GLU A 172 11.88 -26.74 28.19
CA GLU A 172 12.48 -26.30 29.44
C GLU A 172 11.49 -25.47 30.28
N ASP A 173 11.38 -25.74 31.59
CA ASP A 173 10.33 -25.15 32.42
C ASP A 173 10.62 -23.70 32.85
N ASP A 174 11.88 -23.27 32.93
CA ASP A 174 12.28 -21.95 33.45
C ASP A 174 12.46 -20.87 32.37
N VAL A 175 12.21 -21.21 31.11
CA VAL A 175 12.28 -20.31 29.95
C VAL A 175 10.90 -19.98 29.38
N ILE A 176 10.86 -18.96 28.52
CA ILE A 176 9.63 -18.28 28.11
C ILE A 176 9.21 -18.63 26.66
N GLU A 177 10.10 -19.27 25.91
CA GLU A 177 9.93 -19.78 24.56
C GLU A 177 9.13 -21.10 24.52
N GLY A 178 8.30 -21.27 23.49
CA GLY A 178 7.51 -22.48 23.24
C GLY A 178 6.44 -22.79 24.31
N LYS A 179 5.88 -21.73 24.92
CA LYS A 179 4.87 -21.82 25.98
C LYS A 179 3.56 -21.13 25.59
N ILE A 180 2.45 -21.54 26.21
CA ILE A 180 1.28 -20.67 26.41
C ILE A 180 1.37 -20.10 27.83
N HIS A 181 1.20 -18.79 27.99
CA HIS A 181 1.27 -18.11 29.29
C HIS A 181 -0.11 -17.70 29.80
N ARG A 182 -0.23 -17.62 31.13
CA ARG A 182 -1.39 -17.14 31.89
C ARG A 182 -0.91 -16.18 32.98
N VAL A 183 -1.27 -14.91 32.87
CA VAL A 183 -0.95 -13.85 33.84
C VAL A 183 -2.21 -13.16 34.38
N ASN A 184 -2.09 -12.43 35.49
CA ASN A 184 -3.15 -11.51 35.93
C ASN A 184 -3.19 -10.27 35.01
N LEU A 185 -4.29 -9.51 35.08
CA LEU A 185 -4.52 -8.30 34.27
C LEU A 185 -3.50 -7.15 34.49
N ASP A 186 -2.67 -7.24 35.53
CA ASP A 186 -1.57 -6.34 35.87
C ASP A 186 -0.18 -6.90 35.53
N GLY A 187 -0.11 -8.10 34.92
CA GLY A 187 1.14 -8.78 34.57
C GLY A 187 1.68 -9.72 35.66
N SER A 188 1.14 -9.67 36.87
CA SER A 188 1.60 -10.54 37.96
C SER A 188 1.23 -12.01 37.72
N VAL A 189 2.06 -12.95 38.20
CA VAL A 189 1.82 -14.38 38.01
C VAL A 189 0.74 -14.91 38.97
N PRO A 190 -0.29 -15.62 38.49
CA PRO A 190 -1.27 -16.30 39.32
C PRO A 190 -0.63 -17.42 40.16
N ALA A 191 -0.91 -17.44 41.46
CA ALA A 191 -0.40 -18.45 42.38
C ALA A 191 -0.95 -19.88 42.13
N ASP A 192 -1.95 -20.02 41.26
CA ASP A 192 -2.57 -21.27 40.83
C ASP A 192 -2.07 -21.75 39.45
N ASN A 193 -1.04 -21.15 38.87
CA ASN A 193 -0.34 -21.70 37.69
C ASN A 193 0.33 -23.07 37.99
N PRO A 194 0.73 -23.86 36.96
CA PRO A 194 1.40 -25.15 37.14
C PRO A 194 2.69 -25.07 37.98
N VAL A 195 3.53 -24.07 37.71
CA VAL A 195 4.80 -23.83 38.42
C VAL A 195 4.70 -22.51 39.18
N PRO A 196 4.85 -22.49 40.52
CA PRO A 196 4.71 -21.27 41.32
C PRO A 196 5.70 -20.17 40.89
N GLY A 197 5.18 -18.97 40.63
CA GLY A 197 5.99 -17.82 40.19
C GLY A 197 6.33 -17.80 38.70
N ASN A 198 5.88 -18.80 37.92
CA ASN A 198 6.06 -18.87 36.47
C ASN A 198 4.75 -18.56 35.72
N SER A 199 4.83 -17.80 34.62
CA SER A 199 3.69 -17.45 33.77
C SER A 199 3.23 -18.61 32.87
N MET A 200 4.07 -19.64 32.65
CA MET A 200 3.77 -20.82 31.85
C MET A 200 2.49 -21.54 32.31
N TRP A 201 1.62 -21.89 31.37
CA TRP A 201 0.49 -22.80 31.56
C TRP A 201 0.72 -24.16 30.90
N SER A 202 1.27 -24.19 29.69
CA SER A 202 1.67 -25.39 28.95
C SER A 202 2.96 -25.13 28.16
N LYS A 203 3.63 -26.21 27.74
CA LYS A 203 4.96 -26.19 27.11
C LYS A 203 5.06 -27.19 25.96
N GLY A 204 6.17 -27.15 25.23
CA GLY A 204 6.37 -27.98 24.05
C GLY A 204 5.59 -27.48 22.85
N HIS A 205 5.52 -26.16 22.66
CA HIS A 205 4.84 -25.53 21.53
C HIS A 205 5.83 -24.94 20.52
N ARG A 206 5.47 -24.97 19.23
CA ARG A 206 6.26 -24.45 18.12
C ARG A 206 5.87 -23.03 17.73
N ASN A 207 4.60 -22.76 17.40
CA ASN A 207 4.14 -21.42 16.97
C ASN A 207 2.60 -21.29 17.04
N VAL A 208 2.05 -21.07 18.24
CA VAL A 208 0.60 -21.08 18.49
C VAL A 208 -0.08 -19.80 17.99
N GLN A 209 -0.86 -19.91 16.91
CA GLN A 209 -1.55 -18.79 16.24
C GLN A 209 -3.09 -18.87 16.28
N GLY A 210 -3.69 -20.01 16.63
CA GLY A 210 -5.09 -20.10 17.05
C GLY A 210 -5.19 -20.34 18.56
N PHE A 211 -6.16 -19.71 19.23
CA PHE A 211 -6.43 -19.91 20.66
C PHE A 211 -7.84 -19.45 21.03
N VAL A 212 -8.61 -20.32 21.67
CA VAL A 212 -9.96 -20.02 22.18
C VAL A 212 -10.22 -20.74 23.51
N ILE A 213 -10.97 -20.10 24.41
CA ILE A 213 -11.49 -20.71 25.63
C ILE A 213 -13.00 -20.80 25.50
N LEU A 214 -13.53 -22.02 25.63
CA LEU A 214 -14.96 -22.31 25.53
C LEU A 214 -15.71 -21.86 26.80
N PRO A 215 -17.04 -21.66 26.75
CA PRO A 215 -17.85 -21.27 27.91
C PRO A 215 -17.84 -22.24 29.10
N ASN A 216 -17.32 -23.47 28.93
CA ASN A 216 -17.11 -24.45 29.99
C ASN A 216 -15.71 -24.41 30.62
N GLY A 217 -14.81 -23.55 30.11
CA GLY A 217 -13.41 -23.44 30.54
C GLY A 217 -12.43 -24.35 29.80
N ASN A 218 -12.88 -25.17 28.83
CA ASN A 218 -11.98 -25.93 27.97
C ASN A 218 -11.19 -24.99 27.07
N ILE A 219 -9.90 -25.29 26.85
CA ILE A 219 -9.00 -24.45 26.06
C ILE A 219 -8.57 -25.22 24.82
N TRP A 220 -8.66 -24.58 23.66
CA TRP A 220 -8.21 -25.11 22.38
C TRP A 220 -7.22 -24.15 21.74
N ALA A 221 -6.23 -24.70 21.06
CA ALA A 221 -5.19 -23.94 20.37
C ALA A 221 -4.81 -24.61 19.04
N SER A 222 -4.16 -23.86 18.15
CA SER A 222 -3.56 -24.42 16.94
C SER A 222 -2.24 -23.74 16.60
N GLU A 223 -1.32 -24.51 16.02
CA GLU A 223 0.06 -24.08 15.80
C GLU A 223 0.68 -24.57 14.50
N HIS A 224 1.71 -23.86 14.04
CA HIS A 224 2.39 -24.22 12.79
C HIS A 224 3.42 -25.31 13.05
N GLY A 225 3.28 -26.45 12.37
CA GLY A 225 4.29 -27.51 12.34
C GLY A 225 5.51 -27.16 11.47
N ASN A 226 6.47 -28.06 11.38
CA ASN A 226 7.78 -27.85 10.77
C ASN A 226 7.80 -28.20 9.28
N ALA A 227 6.85 -27.62 8.54
CA ALA A 227 6.52 -27.89 7.14
C ALA A 227 5.62 -29.13 6.90
N ILE A 228 5.41 -29.98 7.90
CA ILE A 228 4.30 -30.95 8.02
C ILE A 228 3.51 -30.64 9.31
N GLU A 229 2.55 -31.49 9.67
CA GLU A 229 1.91 -31.59 10.99
C GLU A 229 1.56 -30.23 11.67
N ASP A 230 0.66 -29.46 11.06
CA ASP A 230 0.03 -28.34 11.76
C ASP A 230 -1.09 -28.86 12.68
N GLU A 231 -0.99 -28.51 13.96
CA GLU A 231 -1.75 -29.17 15.02
C GLU A 231 -3.00 -28.40 15.49
N ILE A 232 -3.99 -29.14 15.99
CA ILE A 232 -5.09 -28.62 16.82
C ILE A 232 -5.07 -29.33 18.18
N ASN A 233 -4.72 -28.56 19.21
CA ASN A 233 -4.38 -29.02 20.55
C ASN A 233 -5.47 -28.69 21.59
N PHE A 234 -5.83 -29.69 22.41
CA PHE A 234 -6.66 -29.51 23.60
C PHE A 234 -5.75 -29.17 24.78
N ILE A 235 -5.78 -27.91 25.25
CA ILE A 235 -4.79 -27.35 26.18
C ILE A 235 -5.18 -27.59 27.63
N VAL A 236 -4.33 -28.31 28.37
CA VAL A 236 -4.51 -28.61 29.80
C VAL A 236 -3.42 -28.01 30.68
N LYS A 237 -3.72 -27.85 31.97
CA LYS A 237 -2.80 -27.29 32.96
C LYS A 237 -1.52 -28.12 33.10
N GLY A 238 -0.38 -27.55 32.76
CA GLY A 238 0.93 -28.19 32.81
C GLY A 238 1.19 -29.18 31.67
N GLY A 239 0.36 -29.16 30.61
CA GLY A 239 0.51 -30.05 29.47
C GLY A 239 1.83 -29.84 28.72
N ASN A 240 2.38 -30.95 28.23
CA ASN A 240 3.57 -31.02 27.37
C ASN A 240 3.12 -31.45 25.97
N TYR A 241 3.34 -30.62 24.96
CA TYR A 241 2.88 -30.83 23.57
C TYR A 241 4.00 -31.27 22.63
N GLY A 242 5.09 -31.85 23.17
CA GLY A 242 6.05 -32.63 22.41
C GLY A 242 7.16 -31.84 21.73
N TRP A 243 6.87 -30.69 21.11
CA TRP A 243 7.87 -29.94 20.33
C TRP A 243 9.12 -29.61 21.17
N PRO A 244 10.34 -29.94 20.72
CA PRO A 244 10.71 -30.42 19.38
C PRO A 244 11.09 -31.91 19.30
N MET A 245 10.68 -32.71 20.29
CA MET A 245 11.00 -34.13 20.38
C MET A 245 9.95 -35.03 19.72
N VAL A 246 8.76 -34.49 19.50
CA VAL A 246 7.63 -35.07 18.78
C VAL A 246 6.98 -33.94 17.97
N GLU A 247 6.46 -34.23 16.80
CA GLU A 247 5.77 -33.28 15.92
C GLU A 247 4.53 -33.95 15.30
N GLY A 248 3.32 -33.55 15.68
CA GLY A 248 2.10 -34.25 15.32
C GLY A 248 1.75 -35.41 16.28
N PRO A 249 1.09 -36.48 15.80
CA PRO A 249 0.74 -37.65 16.62
C PRO A 249 1.97 -38.41 17.14
N CYS A 250 1.84 -39.10 18.28
CA CYS A 250 2.85 -40.06 18.72
C CYS A 250 2.69 -41.39 17.95
N ASP A 251 3.21 -41.51 16.71
CA ASP A 251 3.05 -42.73 15.90
C ASP A 251 4.30 -43.34 15.26
N GLU A 252 5.47 -42.69 15.30
CA GLU A 252 6.77 -43.34 15.01
C GLU A 252 7.36 -44.08 16.25
N ASP A 253 8.18 -45.10 16.02
CA ASP A 253 8.68 -46.04 17.05
C ASP A 253 9.46 -45.35 18.20
N ASP A 254 10.23 -44.29 17.92
CA ASP A 254 10.99 -43.54 18.92
C ASP A 254 10.22 -42.36 19.56
N GLU A 255 9.25 -41.79 18.84
CA GLU A 255 8.30 -40.83 19.41
C GLU A 255 7.40 -41.49 20.47
N ILE A 256 6.98 -42.73 20.27
CA ILE A 256 6.15 -43.46 21.25
C ILE A 256 6.90 -43.64 22.59
N GLU A 257 8.19 -44.00 22.59
CA GLU A 257 9.00 -44.08 23.82
C GLU A 257 9.19 -42.70 24.47
N TYR A 258 9.33 -41.64 23.66
CA TYR A 258 9.39 -40.28 24.18
C TYR A 258 8.04 -39.82 24.79
N CYS A 259 6.92 -40.08 24.13
CA CYS A 259 5.59 -39.66 24.58
C CYS A 259 5.22 -40.30 25.92
N ASP A 260 5.44 -41.61 26.08
CA ASP A 260 5.20 -42.33 27.34
C ASP A 260 6.12 -41.83 28.47
N SER A 261 7.40 -41.52 28.17
CA SER A 261 8.37 -41.12 29.20
C SER A 261 8.29 -39.64 29.60
N ALA A 262 7.90 -38.75 28.70
CA ALA A 262 7.77 -37.30 28.91
C ALA A 262 6.31 -36.84 29.12
N ASN A 263 5.35 -37.77 29.14
CA ASN A 263 3.89 -37.50 29.22
C ASN A 263 3.47 -36.44 28.18
N VAL A 264 3.79 -36.70 26.91
CA VAL A 264 3.34 -35.85 25.80
C VAL A 264 1.84 -36.02 25.59
N LEU A 265 1.17 -34.92 25.27
CA LEU A 265 -0.24 -34.88 24.93
C LEU A 265 -0.34 -34.67 23.40
N PRO A 266 -0.65 -35.71 22.61
CA PRO A 266 -0.72 -35.58 21.17
C PRO A 266 -1.90 -34.68 20.74
N PRO A 267 -1.82 -34.10 19.53
CA PRO A 267 -2.90 -33.29 18.99
C PRO A 267 -4.19 -34.10 18.80
N ARG A 268 -5.32 -33.40 18.86
CA ARG A 268 -6.64 -34.02 18.62
C ARG A 268 -6.99 -34.11 17.15
N TRP A 269 -6.27 -33.35 16.33
CA TRP A 269 -6.31 -33.37 14.88
C TRP A 269 -5.01 -32.74 14.37
N SER A 270 -4.44 -33.27 13.28
CA SER A 270 -3.25 -32.74 12.61
C SER A 270 -3.42 -32.78 11.10
N THR A 271 -2.66 -31.98 10.36
CA THR A 271 -2.71 -31.94 8.89
C THR A 271 -2.08 -33.14 8.19
N GLY A 272 -1.22 -33.92 8.85
CA GLY A 272 -0.42 -34.95 8.19
C GLY A 272 0.80 -34.37 7.46
N ASP A 273 1.19 -35.03 6.35
CA ASP A 273 2.36 -34.73 5.52
C ASP A 273 2.32 -33.39 4.74
N VAL A 274 1.44 -32.47 5.11
CA VAL A 274 1.20 -31.19 4.43
C VAL A 274 1.07 -30.02 5.41
N THR A 275 1.74 -28.89 5.13
CA THR A 275 1.50 -27.63 5.86
C THR A 275 0.33 -26.84 5.27
N TRP A 276 -0.69 -26.57 6.09
CA TRP A 276 -1.76 -25.61 5.86
C TRP A 276 -1.54 -24.27 6.60
N ALA A 277 -0.67 -24.24 7.62
CA ALA A 277 -0.29 -23.10 8.46
C ALA A 277 -1.49 -22.35 9.11
N PRO A 278 -1.99 -22.78 10.29
CA PRO A 278 -3.19 -22.22 10.90
C PRO A 278 -3.06 -20.75 11.30
N GLY A 279 -4.09 -19.96 11.00
CA GLY A 279 -4.32 -18.64 11.57
C GLY A 279 -5.13 -18.74 12.86
N GLY A 280 -6.01 -17.77 13.08
CA GLY A 280 -6.90 -17.71 14.24
C GLY A 280 -7.87 -18.88 14.36
N MET A 281 -8.40 -19.04 15.57
CA MET A 281 -9.41 -20.03 15.93
C MET A 281 -10.48 -19.34 16.78
N ASP A 282 -11.75 -19.63 16.52
CA ASP A 282 -12.89 -19.17 17.33
C ASP A 282 -13.88 -20.31 17.56
N TYR A 283 -14.81 -20.17 18.51
CA TYR A 283 -15.77 -21.20 18.89
C TYR A 283 -17.21 -20.77 18.58
N TYR A 284 -17.91 -21.56 17.77
CA TYR A 284 -19.26 -21.25 17.33
C TYR A 284 -20.34 -22.03 18.07
N ASN A 285 -21.32 -21.32 18.65
CA ASN A 285 -22.48 -21.93 19.32
C ASN A 285 -23.79 -21.12 19.20
N ALA A 286 -23.87 -20.19 18.23
CA ALA A 286 -25.05 -19.35 18.02
C ALA A 286 -26.12 -20.03 17.14
N ASP A 287 -27.34 -19.51 17.13
CA ASP A 287 -28.47 -20.07 16.38
C ASP A 287 -28.47 -19.75 14.87
N ARG A 288 -27.66 -18.78 14.41
CA ARG A 288 -27.69 -18.28 13.02
C ARG A 288 -27.30 -19.35 12.00
N PHE A 289 -26.31 -20.18 12.34
CA PHE A 289 -25.86 -21.34 11.59
C PHE A 289 -25.96 -22.57 12.50
N ALA A 290 -27.19 -23.08 12.69
CA ALA A 290 -27.51 -24.05 13.75
C ALA A 290 -26.74 -25.37 13.62
N GLU A 291 -26.46 -25.79 12.40
CA GLU A 291 -25.60 -26.91 12.02
C GLU A 291 -24.12 -26.74 12.42
N LEU A 292 -23.62 -25.49 12.49
CA LEU A 292 -22.26 -25.15 12.91
C LEU A 292 -22.09 -25.03 14.44
N LYS A 293 -23.14 -25.24 15.24
CA LYS A 293 -23.06 -25.18 16.71
C LYS A 293 -22.08 -26.21 17.28
N ASN A 294 -21.40 -25.85 18.36
CA ASN A 294 -20.36 -26.66 19.01
C ASN A 294 -19.25 -27.06 18.03
N CYS A 295 -18.84 -26.13 17.17
CA CYS A 295 -17.68 -26.29 16.30
C CYS A 295 -16.58 -25.29 16.70
N LEU A 296 -15.33 -25.73 16.60
CA LEU A 296 -14.22 -24.81 16.37
C LEU A 296 -14.28 -24.35 14.91
N ILE A 297 -14.01 -23.07 14.67
CA ILE A 297 -13.71 -22.52 13.36
C ILE A 297 -12.20 -22.30 13.32
N GLN A 298 -11.52 -22.87 12.33
CA GLN A 298 -10.09 -22.68 12.09
C GLN A 298 -9.87 -22.11 10.69
N VAL A 299 -9.01 -21.09 10.56
CA VAL A 299 -8.59 -20.55 9.26
C VAL A 299 -7.15 -20.91 8.94
N TYR A 300 -6.81 -20.99 7.65
CA TYR A 300 -5.49 -21.44 7.19
C TYR A 300 -4.84 -20.45 6.23
N LEU A 301 -3.57 -20.14 6.53
CA LEU A 301 -2.75 -19.16 5.83
C LEU A 301 -2.16 -19.73 4.54
N LYS A 302 -1.59 -20.94 4.57
CA LYS A 302 -1.01 -21.59 3.39
C LYS A 302 -2.06 -22.44 2.67
N GLY A 303 -2.87 -23.18 3.43
CA GLY A 303 -4.02 -23.93 2.92
C GLY A 303 -5.11 -23.05 2.29
N SER A 304 -5.08 -21.73 2.57
CA SER A 304 -5.92 -20.71 1.93
C SER A 304 -7.41 -21.04 2.01
N MET A 305 -7.87 -21.44 3.20
CA MET A 305 -9.19 -22.04 3.43
C MET A 305 -9.65 -21.89 4.89
N MET A 306 -10.89 -22.28 5.16
CA MET A 306 -11.45 -22.37 6.51
C MET A 306 -11.98 -23.78 6.76
N GLN A 307 -11.92 -24.25 8.00
CA GLN A 307 -12.35 -25.57 8.43
C GLN A 307 -13.26 -25.44 9.65
N PHE A 308 -14.32 -26.24 9.68
CA PHE A 308 -15.17 -26.41 10.85
C PHE A 308 -14.87 -27.76 11.49
N LEU A 309 -14.57 -27.78 12.79
CA LEU A 309 -14.29 -29.01 13.54
C LEU A 309 -15.35 -29.19 14.62
N LYS A 310 -16.24 -30.16 14.41
CA LYS A 310 -17.36 -30.47 15.30
C LYS A 310 -16.84 -31.12 16.57
N LEU A 311 -17.13 -30.53 17.72
CA LEU A 311 -16.78 -31.10 19.02
C LEU A 311 -17.88 -32.04 19.54
N ASN A 312 -17.47 -32.97 20.43
CA ASN A 312 -18.37 -33.71 21.29
C ASN A 312 -19.09 -32.80 22.32
N ASP A 313 -20.13 -33.34 22.97
CA ASP A 313 -20.94 -32.61 23.95
C ASP A 313 -20.12 -32.11 25.16
N GLU A 314 -19.02 -32.78 25.50
CA GLU A 314 -18.08 -32.36 26.55
C GLU A 314 -17.09 -31.26 26.08
N GLY A 315 -16.95 -31.03 24.77
CA GLY A 315 -16.05 -30.03 24.19
C GLY A 315 -14.56 -30.37 24.26
N THR A 316 -14.19 -31.66 24.24
CA THR A 316 -12.85 -32.22 24.52
C THR A 316 -12.23 -33.05 23.39
N GLU A 317 -13.03 -33.42 22.39
CA GLU A 317 -12.67 -34.30 21.27
C GLU A 317 -13.33 -33.78 19.97
N ILE A 318 -12.66 -33.95 18.84
CA ILE A 318 -13.19 -33.63 17.51
C ILE A 318 -13.90 -34.88 16.96
N GLN A 319 -15.20 -34.77 16.66
CA GLN A 319 -16.02 -35.87 16.13
C GLN A 319 -16.02 -35.93 14.59
N SER A 320 -15.91 -34.77 13.94
CA SER A 320 -15.80 -34.65 12.48
C SER A 320 -15.27 -33.26 12.10
N HIS A 321 -14.72 -33.14 10.90
CA HIS A 321 -14.34 -31.85 10.32
C HIS A 321 -14.76 -31.76 8.85
N PHE A 322 -14.82 -30.55 8.31
CA PHE A 322 -14.93 -30.30 6.88
C PHE A 322 -14.38 -28.92 6.51
N GLU A 323 -13.81 -28.82 5.31
CA GLU A 323 -13.12 -27.66 4.77
C GLU A 323 -14.00 -26.91 3.75
N VAL A 324 -13.86 -25.58 3.71
CA VAL A 324 -14.61 -24.67 2.83
C VAL A 324 -13.71 -23.56 2.29
N PHE A 325 -14.09 -22.99 1.14
CA PHE A 325 -13.43 -21.86 0.47
C PHE A 325 -11.96 -22.07 0.09
N SER A 326 -11.54 -23.32 -0.09
CA SER A 326 -10.17 -23.66 -0.46
C SER A 326 -9.69 -22.90 -1.70
N ASN A 327 -8.56 -22.21 -1.54
CA ASN A 327 -7.92 -21.35 -2.54
C ASN A 327 -8.82 -20.26 -3.16
N SER A 328 -9.98 -19.97 -2.56
CA SER A 328 -11.00 -19.09 -3.15
C SER A 328 -10.73 -17.60 -2.88
N VAL A 329 -10.14 -17.27 -1.73
CA VAL A 329 -9.89 -15.89 -1.26
C VAL A 329 -8.45 -15.65 -0.79
N GLY A 330 -7.59 -16.66 -0.89
CA GLY A 330 -6.19 -16.60 -0.46
C GLY A 330 -5.99 -16.91 1.03
N ARG A 331 -4.93 -16.35 1.61
CA ARG A 331 -4.47 -16.58 2.98
C ARG A 331 -5.50 -16.03 3.99
N LEU A 332 -6.07 -16.87 4.84
CA LEU A 332 -7.01 -16.45 5.91
C LEU A 332 -6.30 -16.44 7.27
N ARG A 333 -6.52 -15.38 8.07
CA ARG A 333 -5.62 -15.01 9.19
C ARG A 333 -6.26 -14.98 10.57
N ASP A 334 -7.47 -14.45 10.71
CA ASP A 334 -8.21 -14.45 11.98
C ASP A 334 -9.73 -14.39 11.76
N ILE A 335 -10.49 -14.75 12.79
CA ILE A 335 -11.94 -14.92 12.79
C ILE A 335 -12.55 -14.02 13.89
N ALA A 336 -13.72 -13.45 13.62
CA ALA A 336 -14.55 -12.83 14.65
C ALA A 336 -15.98 -13.39 14.61
N VAL A 337 -16.36 -14.16 15.63
CA VAL A 337 -17.76 -14.47 15.92
C VAL A 337 -18.40 -13.33 16.71
N THR A 338 -19.55 -12.87 16.24
CA THR A 338 -20.35 -11.81 16.89
C THR A 338 -21.39 -12.37 17.87
N LYS A 339 -21.93 -11.49 18.74
CA LYS A 339 -23.04 -11.79 19.65
C LYS A 339 -24.32 -12.24 18.94
N ASP A 340 -24.55 -11.82 17.69
CA ASP A 340 -25.69 -12.28 16.86
C ASP A 340 -25.33 -13.44 15.90
N GLY A 341 -24.15 -14.04 16.07
CA GLY A 341 -23.74 -15.27 15.38
C GLY A 341 -23.34 -15.09 13.92
N ARG A 342 -23.06 -13.86 13.46
CA ARG A 342 -22.28 -13.59 12.23
C ARG A 342 -20.85 -14.06 12.44
N ILE A 343 -20.22 -14.55 11.39
CA ILE A 343 -18.81 -14.96 11.37
C ILE A 343 -18.10 -14.08 10.34
N PHE A 344 -17.11 -13.31 10.79
CA PHE A 344 -16.20 -12.58 9.91
C PHE A 344 -14.84 -13.27 9.85
N VAL A 345 -14.14 -13.11 8.72
CA VAL A 345 -12.77 -13.57 8.53
C VAL A 345 -11.94 -12.53 7.78
N CYS A 346 -10.67 -12.34 8.17
CA CYS A 346 -9.75 -11.44 7.48
C CYS A 346 -8.73 -12.17 6.57
N THR A 347 -8.36 -11.52 5.46
CA THR A 347 -7.29 -11.99 4.58
C THR A 347 -5.91 -11.50 5.04
N SER A 348 -4.85 -12.18 4.63
CA SER A 348 -3.45 -11.84 4.92
C SER A 348 -2.56 -12.05 3.69
N ASN A 349 -3.09 -11.63 2.53
CA ASN A 349 -2.53 -11.79 1.19
C ASN A 349 -1.38 -10.83 0.90
N LYS A 350 -1.30 -9.67 1.59
CA LYS A 350 -0.20 -8.72 1.44
C LYS A 350 1.10 -9.13 2.15
N GLU A 351 1.13 -10.27 2.83
CA GLU A 351 2.38 -10.85 3.35
C GLU A 351 3.29 -11.33 2.21
N ALA A 352 4.61 -11.29 2.42
CA ALA A 352 5.63 -11.72 1.45
C ALA A 352 5.55 -13.22 1.04
N MET A 353 4.64 -14.00 1.66
CA MET A 353 4.35 -15.40 1.35
C MET A 353 3.08 -15.60 0.50
N GLY A 354 2.44 -14.51 0.02
CA GLY A 354 1.30 -14.55 -0.88
C GLY A 354 1.55 -15.41 -2.12
N GLN A 355 0.57 -16.25 -2.49
CA GLN A 355 0.64 -17.12 -3.66
C GLN A 355 -0.20 -16.53 -4.80
N PRO A 356 0.28 -16.51 -6.06
CA PRO A 356 -0.52 -16.07 -7.21
C PRO A 356 -1.88 -16.79 -7.29
N PRO A 357 -2.99 -16.09 -7.57
CA PRO A 357 -3.08 -14.71 -8.06
C PRO A 357 -2.99 -13.61 -6.98
N PHE A 358 -2.84 -13.95 -5.70
CA PHE A 358 -2.87 -13.00 -4.58
C PHE A 358 -1.51 -12.30 -4.34
N PRO A 359 -1.47 -11.08 -3.78
CA PRO A 359 -2.62 -10.24 -3.39
C PRO A 359 -3.36 -9.64 -4.59
N LEU A 360 -4.68 -9.56 -4.46
CA LEU A 360 -5.52 -8.79 -5.37
C LEU A 360 -5.54 -7.31 -4.96
N SER A 361 -5.97 -6.43 -5.87
CA SER A 361 -5.97 -4.97 -5.67
C SER A 361 -6.86 -4.50 -4.51
N HIS A 362 -7.91 -5.25 -4.19
CA HIS A 362 -8.83 -5.00 -3.07
C HIS A 362 -8.41 -5.63 -1.74
N ASP A 363 -7.36 -6.44 -1.71
CA ASP A 363 -6.82 -7.04 -0.48
C ASP A 363 -6.04 -5.98 0.35
N ASP A 364 -5.80 -6.16 1.65
CA ASP A 364 -6.48 -7.15 2.49
C ASP A 364 -7.88 -6.67 2.85
N ARG A 365 -8.76 -7.63 3.07
CA ARG A 365 -10.20 -7.42 3.25
C ARG A 365 -10.74 -8.25 4.39
N VAL A 366 -11.92 -7.85 4.87
CA VAL A 366 -12.77 -8.66 5.74
C VAL A 366 -13.94 -9.18 4.92
N LEU A 367 -14.22 -10.46 5.12
CA LEU A 367 -15.29 -11.22 4.49
C LEU A 367 -16.29 -11.64 5.59
N GLU A 368 -17.59 -11.65 5.28
CA GLU A 368 -18.63 -12.26 6.13
C GLU A 368 -19.07 -13.60 5.55
N LEU A 369 -19.20 -14.62 6.42
CA LEU A 369 -19.88 -15.86 6.07
C LEU A 369 -21.39 -15.62 6.07
N VAL A 370 -22.03 -15.86 4.92
CA VAL A 370 -23.49 -15.76 4.78
C VAL A 370 -24.05 -17.02 4.13
N SER A 371 -25.27 -17.44 4.52
CA SER A 371 -25.96 -18.52 3.84
C SER A 371 -26.31 -18.14 2.40
N ILE A 372 -26.16 -19.07 1.47
CA ILE A 372 -26.60 -18.89 0.08
C ILE A 372 -28.12 -19.14 0.01
N PRO A 373 -28.95 -18.17 -0.43
CA PRO A 373 -30.39 -18.38 -0.61
C PRO A 373 -30.67 -19.29 -1.81
N ASP A 374 -31.60 -20.23 -1.71
CA ASP A 374 -31.75 -21.37 -2.63
C ASP A 374 -32.35 -21.04 -4.03
N THR A 375 -32.31 -19.78 -4.49
CA THR A 375 -33.31 -19.25 -5.45
C THR A 375 -32.81 -18.41 -6.65
N THR A 376 -31.53 -18.10 -6.82
CA THR A 376 -31.07 -17.17 -7.87
C THR A 376 -29.92 -17.74 -8.73
N PRO A 377 -30.09 -17.97 -10.05
CA PRO A 377 -28.99 -18.39 -10.92
C PRO A 377 -27.80 -17.44 -10.85
N ALA A 378 -26.58 -17.96 -10.95
CA ALA A 378 -25.35 -17.16 -11.02
C ALA A 378 -25.42 -16.20 -12.23
N GLU A 379 -25.56 -14.91 -11.96
CA GLU A 379 -25.59 -13.84 -12.94
C GLU A 379 -24.26 -13.08 -12.88
N PHE A 380 -23.53 -13.11 -14.00
CA PHE A 380 -22.23 -12.47 -14.18
C PHE A 380 -22.45 -11.02 -14.60
N ILE A 381 -22.20 -10.07 -13.70
CA ILE A 381 -22.33 -8.63 -13.99
C ILE A 381 -20.94 -8.00 -14.07
N ILE A 382 -20.64 -7.39 -15.21
CA ILE A 382 -19.45 -6.56 -15.45
C ILE A 382 -19.86 -5.20 -16.05
N PRO A 383 -19.05 -4.14 -15.93
CA PRO A 383 -19.28 -2.89 -16.64
C PRO A 383 -19.13 -3.05 -18.15
N ASP A 384 -20.12 -2.58 -18.93
CA ASP A 384 -20.03 -2.48 -20.40
C ASP A 384 -18.80 -1.67 -20.88
N THR A 385 -18.40 -0.66 -20.10
CA THR A 385 -17.36 0.29 -20.48
C THR A 385 -16.63 0.84 -19.25
N VAL A 386 -15.30 0.91 -19.34
CA VAL A 386 -14.43 1.48 -18.31
C VAL A 386 -13.54 2.56 -18.95
N PHE A 387 -13.52 3.76 -18.36
CA PHE A 387 -12.78 4.91 -18.89
C PHE A 387 -11.39 5.05 -18.26
N ILE A 388 -10.36 5.26 -19.09
CA ILE A 388 -8.96 5.16 -18.66
C ILE A 388 -8.10 6.33 -19.16
N SER A 389 -7.43 7.03 -18.25
CA SER A 389 -6.28 7.89 -18.58
C SER A 389 -4.98 7.09 -18.48
N ALA A 390 -4.12 7.14 -19.47
CA ALA A 390 -2.81 6.46 -19.46
C ALA A 390 -1.75 7.25 -20.25
N THR A 391 -0.48 6.92 -20.02
CA THR A 391 0.66 7.46 -20.77
C THR A 391 0.94 6.59 -22.00
N PRO A 392 1.18 7.16 -23.20
CA PRO A 392 1.61 6.39 -24.37
C PRO A 392 2.83 5.50 -24.09
N GLY A 393 2.81 4.26 -24.56
CA GLY A 393 3.90 3.29 -24.39
C GLY A 393 3.97 2.61 -23.01
N PHE A 394 3.08 2.95 -22.07
CA PHE A 394 3.03 2.32 -20.74
C PHE A 394 1.78 1.46 -20.57
N THR A 395 1.97 0.22 -20.10
CA THR A 395 0.87 -0.67 -19.68
C THR A 395 0.29 -0.19 -18.35
N ARG A 396 -0.96 0.28 -18.36
CA ARG A 396 -1.73 0.58 -17.14
C ARG A 396 -2.61 -0.62 -16.78
N LYS A 397 -2.51 -1.12 -15.54
CA LYS A 397 -3.50 -2.05 -14.98
C LYS A 397 -4.74 -1.29 -14.48
N VAL A 398 -5.91 -1.87 -14.69
CA VAL A 398 -7.21 -1.34 -14.32
C VAL A 398 -8.08 -2.47 -13.82
N ASP A 399 -8.46 -2.36 -12.55
CA ASP A 399 -9.27 -3.32 -11.83
C ASP A 399 -10.75 -3.15 -12.20
N VAL A 400 -11.32 -4.17 -12.84
CA VAL A 400 -12.73 -4.20 -13.26
C VAL A 400 -13.52 -5.07 -12.30
N PRO A 401 -14.58 -4.53 -11.65
CA PRO A 401 -15.42 -5.31 -10.76
C PRO A 401 -16.21 -6.36 -11.55
N VAL A 402 -16.29 -7.55 -10.97
CA VAL A 402 -17.12 -8.66 -11.42
C VAL A 402 -17.97 -9.08 -10.24
N ILE A 403 -19.28 -8.89 -10.39
CA ILE A 403 -20.27 -9.15 -9.35
C ILE A 403 -20.98 -10.47 -9.68
N ASN A 404 -21.12 -11.35 -8.69
CA ASN A 404 -21.93 -12.55 -8.78
C ASN A 404 -23.19 -12.38 -7.93
N THR A 405 -24.31 -11.99 -8.53
CA THR A 405 -25.58 -11.76 -7.80
C THR A 405 -26.36 -13.04 -7.50
N GLY A 406 -25.84 -14.21 -7.89
CA GLY A 406 -26.50 -15.51 -7.73
C GLY A 406 -25.76 -16.51 -6.84
N THR A 407 -26.18 -17.77 -6.91
CA THR A 407 -25.92 -18.79 -5.89
C THR A 407 -24.80 -19.77 -6.20
N GLY A 408 -24.33 -19.82 -7.45
CA GLY A 408 -23.22 -20.68 -7.89
C GLY A 408 -21.94 -19.87 -8.09
N THR A 409 -20.79 -20.45 -7.75
CA THR A 409 -19.47 -19.83 -8.01
C THR A 409 -19.28 -19.61 -9.51
N ILE A 410 -18.88 -18.41 -9.91
CA ILE A 410 -18.51 -18.14 -11.30
C ILE A 410 -17.02 -18.41 -11.47
N HIS A 411 -16.69 -19.31 -12.39
CA HIS A 411 -15.32 -19.66 -12.75
C HIS A 411 -14.88 -18.82 -13.94
N ILE A 412 -13.99 -17.85 -13.75
CA ILE A 412 -13.34 -17.09 -14.81
C ILE A 412 -12.17 -17.92 -15.33
N ASN A 413 -12.29 -18.39 -16.57
CA ASN A 413 -11.36 -19.37 -17.16
C ASN A 413 -10.24 -18.72 -17.98
N TYR A 414 -10.50 -17.56 -18.58
CA TYR A 414 -9.52 -16.83 -19.39
C TYR A 414 -9.93 -15.37 -19.60
N VAL A 415 -8.92 -14.50 -19.74
CA VAL A 415 -9.06 -13.10 -20.16
C VAL A 415 -8.24 -12.90 -21.42
N TRP A 416 -8.83 -12.35 -22.47
CA TRP A 416 -8.15 -12.15 -23.76
C TRP A 416 -8.55 -10.86 -24.46
N ASN A 417 -7.56 -10.27 -25.12
CA ASN A 417 -7.60 -8.89 -25.55
C ASN A 417 -7.93 -8.77 -27.04
N LEU A 418 -8.97 -8.01 -27.37
CA LEU A 418 -9.43 -7.77 -28.75
C LEU A 418 -9.12 -6.32 -29.14
N ILE A 419 -7.86 -6.07 -29.47
CA ILE A 419 -7.39 -4.77 -29.97
C ILE A 419 -7.92 -4.54 -31.39
N GLN A 420 -8.67 -3.45 -31.57
CA GLN A 420 -8.79 -2.74 -32.85
C GLN A 420 -8.16 -1.36 -32.64
N PRO A 421 -7.36 -0.83 -33.58
CA PRO A 421 -7.79 -0.68 -34.97
C PRO A 421 -6.75 -1.08 -36.04
N THR A 422 -7.19 -1.05 -37.31
CA THR A 422 -6.34 -0.98 -38.52
C THR A 422 -5.13 -1.90 -38.59
N ALA A 423 -5.39 -3.19 -38.90
CA ALA A 423 -4.50 -4.06 -39.66
C ALA A 423 -3.04 -4.23 -39.16
N ASP A 424 -2.87 -4.63 -37.91
CA ASP A 424 -2.08 -5.83 -37.57
C ASP A 424 -2.43 -6.30 -36.15
N ILE A 425 -2.63 -7.61 -35.95
CA ILE A 425 -3.28 -8.13 -34.73
C ILE A 425 -2.27 -8.64 -33.70
N LEU A 426 -2.02 -7.86 -32.66
CA LEU A 426 -1.35 -8.31 -31.45
C LEU A 426 -2.35 -8.97 -30.49
N HIS A 427 -2.48 -10.29 -30.58
CA HIS A 427 -3.22 -11.11 -29.61
C HIS A 427 -2.40 -11.29 -28.31
N SER A 428 -2.55 -10.39 -27.34
CA SER A 428 -2.12 -10.65 -25.96
C SER A 428 -3.20 -11.43 -25.21
N MET A 429 -2.88 -12.68 -24.85
CA MET A 429 -3.66 -13.48 -23.92
C MET A 429 -3.20 -13.14 -22.49
N GLN A 430 -4.04 -12.44 -21.74
CA GLN A 430 -3.76 -12.06 -20.36
C GLN A 430 -4.10 -13.24 -19.45
N TRP A 431 -3.13 -14.14 -19.30
CA TRP A 431 -3.21 -15.28 -18.37
C TRP A 431 -3.31 -14.77 -16.93
N LEU A 432 -4.54 -14.70 -16.43
CA LEU A 432 -4.79 -14.94 -15.02
C LEU A 432 -4.93 -16.45 -14.78
N PHE A 433 -4.55 -16.88 -13.58
CA PHE A 433 -5.00 -18.15 -13.00
C PHE A 433 -6.54 -18.14 -12.92
N PRO A 434 -7.21 -19.31 -12.87
CA PRO A 434 -8.67 -19.34 -12.76
C PRO A 434 -9.13 -18.55 -11.53
N VAL A 435 -9.93 -17.50 -11.75
CA VAL A 435 -10.46 -16.65 -10.68
C VAL A 435 -11.87 -17.13 -10.35
N HIS A 436 -12.12 -17.40 -9.08
CA HIS A 436 -13.43 -17.78 -8.58
C HIS A 436 -14.14 -16.53 -8.04
N VAL A 437 -15.29 -16.19 -8.61
CA VAL A 437 -16.21 -15.21 -8.00
C VAL A 437 -17.21 -15.99 -7.16
N LEU A 438 -17.04 -15.93 -5.84
CA LEU A 438 -17.94 -16.61 -4.92
C LEU A 438 -19.37 -16.05 -5.03
N PRO A 439 -20.40 -16.86 -4.71
CA PRO A 439 -21.79 -16.39 -4.66
C PRO A 439 -21.93 -15.12 -3.83
N LEU A 440 -22.72 -14.14 -4.30
CA LEU A 440 -22.97 -12.85 -3.65
C LEU A 440 -21.73 -11.94 -3.43
N ASP A 441 -20.52 -12.33 -3.84
CA ASP A 441 -19.30 -11.50 -3.72
C ASP A 441 -19.06 -10.59 -4.94
N THR A 442 -18.22 -9.57 -4.75
CA THR A 442 -17.64 -8.78 -5.83
C THR A 442 -16.12 -8.94 -5.80
N THR A 443 -15.55 -9.51 -6.86
CA THR A 443 -14.08 -9.58 -7.04
C THR A 443 -13.65 -8.64 -8.15
N TYR A 444 -12.40 -8.18 -8.11
CA TYR A 444 -11.86 -7.29 -9.14
C TYR A 444 -10.84 -8.05 -10.00
N ILE A 445 -11.01 -8.01 -11.32
CA ILE A 445 -10.03 -8.56 -12.26
C ILE A 445 -9.11 -7.43 -12.73
N PRO A 446 -7.79 -7.51 -12.53
CA PRO A 446 -6.84 -6.57 -13.10
C PRO A 446 -6.68 -6.80 -14.61
N LEU A 447 -7.28 -5.93 -15.42
CA LEU A 447 -7.12 -5.90 -16.87
C LEU A 447 -5.99 -4.94 -17.25
N GLU A 448 -5.25 -5.20 -18.32
CA GLU A 448 -4.15 -4.32 -18.75
C GLU A 448 -4.46 -3.57 -20.05
N PHE A 449 -4.37 -2.25 -19.97
CA PHE A 449 -4.57 -1.28 -21.05
C PHE A 449 -3.21 -0.68 -21.46
N ALA A 450 -2.78 -0.95 -22.70
CA ALA A 450 -1.44 -0.60 -23.20
C ALA A 450 -1.52 0.19 -24.52
N PRO A 451 -1.77 1.51 -24.48
CA PRO A 451 -1.89 2.32 -25.68
C PRO A 451 -0.50 2.67 -26.25
N PRO A 452 -0.22 2.45 -27.55
CA PRO A 452 1.09 2.73 -28.12
C PRO A 452 1.39 4.25 -28.21
N ASP A 453 0.43 5.07 -28.66
CA ASP A 453 0.66 6.49 -28.99
C ASP A 453 -0.36 7.43 -28.31
N THR A 454 -0.38 8.68 -28.77
CA THR A 454 -1.29 9.76 -28.31
C THR A 454 -2.64 9.72 -29.04
N GLY A 455 -3.76 9.67 -28.32
CA GLY A 455 -5.10 9.68 -28.90
C GLY A 455 -6.17 9.03 -28.03
N ARG A 456 -7.31 8.69 -28.64
CA ARG A 456 -8.37 7.88 -28.02
C ARG A 456 -8.27 6.45 -28.54
N TYR A 457 -8.11 5.51 -27.62
CA TYR A 457 -8.10 4.07 -27.92
C TYR A 457 -9.37 3.41 -27.37
N ILE A 458 -9.82 2.36 -28.07
CA ILE A 458 -10.96 1.54 -27.66
C ILE A 458 -10.48 0.09 -27.75
N GLN A 459 -10.41 -0.59 -26.61
CA GLN A 459 -9.85 -1.93 -26.49
C GLN A 459 -10.91 -2.81 -25.83
N THR A 460 -11.47 -3.76 -26.59
CA THR A 460 -12.49 -4.67 -26.07
C THR A 460 -11.81 -5.87 -25.46
N ILE A 461 -12.00 -6.10 -24.16
CA ILE A 461 -11.46 -7.28 -23.48
C ILE A 461 -12.60 -8.25 -23.23
N ARG A 462 -12.41 -9.51 -23.66
CA ARG A 462 -13.35 -10.60 -23.42
C ARG A 462 -12.94 -11.36 -22.16
N ILE A 463 -13.93 -11.66 -21.33
CA ILE A 463 -13.79 -12.45 -20.11
C ILE A 463 -14.59 -13.74 -20.33
N GLY A 464 -13.90 -14.87 -20.38
CA GLY A 464 -14.51 -16.20 -20.55
C GLY A 464 -14.81 -16.85 -19.20
N TYR A 465 -16.02 -17.35 -19.02
CA TYR A 465 -16.47 -17.93 -17.76
C TYR A 465 -17.37 -19.17 -17.96
N GLY A 466 -17.51 -19.99 -16.91
CA GLY A 466 -18.36 -21.19 -16.91
C GLY A 466 -18.05 -22.17 -18.04
N GLU A 467 -19.04 -22.96 -18.47
CA GLU A 467 -18.89 -23.86 -19.63
C GLU A 467 -19.04 -23.11 -20.96
N GLY A 468 -18.01 -22.31 -21.30
CA GLY A 468 -17.89 -21.66 -22.60
C GLY A 468 -18.70 -20.38 -22.80
N GLN A 469 -19.18 -19.75 -21.73
CA GLN A 469 -19.76 -18.42 -21.77
C GLN A 469 -18.65 -17.35 -21.89
N SER A 470 -18.97 -16.17 -22.43
CA SER A 470 -18.03 -15.04 -22.44
C SER A 470 -18.78 -13.72 -22.56
N ASP A 471 -18.35 -12.72 -21.80
CA ASP A 471 -18.80 -11.33 -21.98
C ASP A 471 -17.63 -10.41 -22.39
N SER A 472 -17.91 -9.12 -22.61
CA SER A 472 -16.94 -8.13 -23.10
C SER A 472 -17.04 -6.79 -22.38
N VAL A 473 -15.95 -6.33 -21.76
CA VAL A 473 -15.80 -4.96 -21.26
C VAL A 473 -15.04 -4.11 -22.27
N VAL A 474 -15.54 -2.91 -22.56
CA VAL A 474 -14.89 -1.96 -23.47
C VAL A 474 -14.02 -0.99 -22.67
N LEU A 475 -12.70 -1.12 -22.77
CA LEU A 475 -11.77 -0.15 -22.23
C LEU A 475 -11.68 1.05 -23.18
N VAL A 476 -12.24 2.19 -22.78
CA VAL A 476 -12.19 3.46 -23.55
C VAL A 476 -11.14 4.36 -22.93
N GLY A 477 -9.95 4.36 -23.51
CA GLY A 477 -8.85 5.17 -23.02
C GLY A 477 -8.62 6.46 -23.80
N THR A 478 -8.19 7.50 -23.09
CA THR A 478 -7.63 8.72 -23.67
C THR A 478 -6.21 8.90 -23.17
N THR A 479 -5.22 8.80 -24.06
CA THR A 479 -3.84 9.10 -23.72
C THR A 479 -3.63 10.60 -23.73
N ASN A 480 -3.52 11.17 -22.53
CA ASN A 480 -3.28 12.58 -22.30
C ASN A 480 -1.77 12.86 -22.44
N SER A 481 -1.38 13.66 -23.43
CA SER A 481 0.00 14.04 -23.65
C SER A 481 0.16 15.55 -23.54
N GLY A 482 0.76 16.00 -22.45
CA GLY A 482 1.53 17.24 -22.43
C GLY A 482 3.01 16.91 -22.65
N VAL A 483 3.75 17.77 -23.35
CA VAL A 483 5.20 17.67 -23.54
C VAL A 483 5.82 19.05 -23.41
N ALA A 484 6.85 19.22 -22.58
CA ALA A 484 7.62 20.46 -22.53
C ALA A 484 8.68 20.46 -23.64
N THR A 485 8.56 21.37 -24.61
CA THR A 485 9.44 21.48 -25.78
C THR A 485 10.24 22.79 -25.71
N PRO A 486 11.57 22.79 -25.91
CA PRO A 486 12.35 24.03 -25.90
C PRO A 486 11.93 24.96 -27.05
N VAL A 487 11.90 26.28 -26.80
CA VAL A 487 11.52 27.26 -27.84
C VAL A 487 12.58 27.41 -28.93
N ALA A 488 13.80 26.94 -28.68
CA ALA A 488 14.87 26.80 -29.67
C ALA A 488 15.77 25.60 -29.34
N ASP A 489 16.13 24.79 -30.35
CA ASP A 489 17.01 23.63 -30.18
C ASP A 489 18.45 23.99 -29.78
N THR A 490 18.87 25.23 -30.02
CA THR A 490 20.23 25.73 -29.77
C THR A 490 20.21 27.20 -29.39
N VAL A 491 20.98 27.55 -28.37
CA VAL A 491 21.19 28.93 -27.90
C VAL A 491 22.69 29.22 -27.95
N GLU A 492 23.13 30.07 -28.89
CA GLU A 492 24.51 30.56 -28.93
C GLU A 492 24.67 31.84 -28.10
N LEU A 493 25.65 31.85 -27.19
CA LEU A 493 25.90 32.95 -26.27
C LEU A 493 27.34 33.47 -26.41
N TYR A 494 27.48 34.80 -26.38
CA TYR A 494 28.73 35.52 -26.63
C TYR A 494 29.13 36.36 -25.41
N PHE A 495 30.32 36.13 -24.86
CA PHE A 495 30.76 36.70 -23.57
C PHE A 495 32.07 37.49 -23.70
N SER A 496 32.23 38.56 -22.93
CA SER A 496 33.49 39.33 -22.85
C SER A 496 34.22 39.08 -21.52
N GLY A 497 35.05 38.02 -21.50
CA GLY A 497 35.85 37.61 -20.35
C GLY A 497 35.19 36.56 -19.45
N TYR A 498 35.96 36.04 -18.49
CA TYR A 498 35.57 34.94 -17.60
C TYR A 498 34.66 35.44 -16.47
N LYS A 499 33.38 35.66 -16.76
CA LYS A 499 32.36 35.93 -15.74
C LYS A 499 31.23 34.93 -15.81
N ASP A 500 30.91 34.37 -14.65
CA ASP A 500 29.68 33.62 -14.41
C ASP A 500 28.48 34.38 -14.97
N THR A 501 27.71 33.73 -15.84
CA THR A 501 26.55 34.36 -16.48
C THR A 501 25.34 33.45 -16.42
N THR A 502 24.25 33.94 -15.84
CA THR A 502 22.95 33.26 -15.86
C THR A 502 22.30 33.38 -17.23
N VAL A 503 21.91 32.27 -17.84
CA VAL A 503 20.97 32.21 -18.95
C VAL A 503 19.62 31.71 -18.44
N ARG A 504 18.51 32.24 -18.97
CA ARG A 504 17.17 31.64 -18.82
C ARG A 504 16.78 30.95 -20.13
N LEU A 505 16.39 29.68 -20.03
CA LEU A 505 16.06 28.80 -21.16
C LEU A 505 14.56 28.49 -21.12
N PRO A 506 13.76 28.96 -22.10
CA PRO A 506 12.32 28.70 -22.15
C PRO A 506 11.97 27.37 -22.81
N PHE A 507 10.99 26.68 -22.22
CA PHE A 507 10.28 25.54 -22.78
C PHE A 507 8.77 25.86 -22.79
N ILE A 508 8.06 25.50 -23.85
CA ILE A 508 6.60 25.64 -23.92
C ILE A 508 5.96 24.25 -23.71
N VAL A 509 4.92 24.19 -22.89
CA VAL A 509 4.07 23.00 -22.78
C VAL A 509 3.18 22.93 -24.02
N VAL A 510 3.31 21.85 -24.81
CA VAL A 510 2.49 21.56 -25.98
C VAL A 510 1.69 20.27 -25.77
N GLY A 511 0.54 20.15 -26.44
CA GLY A 511 -0.33 18.99 -26.37
C GLY A 511 -1.69 19.29 -25.72
N SER A 512 -2.28 18.30 -25.05
CA SER A 512 -3.67 18.32 -24.57
C SER A 512 -3.83 18.29 -23.05
N ALA A 513 -2.74 18.11 -22.29
CA ALA A 513 -2.78 17.92 -20.85
C ALA A 513 -1.62 18.63 -20.14
N PRO A 514 -1.70 18.84 -18.81
CA PRO A 514 -0.61 19.45 -18.05
C PRO A 514 0.65 18.57 -17.98
N VAL A 515 1.76 19.19 -17.62
CA VAL A 515 3.06 18.55 -17.38
C VAL A 515 3.61 19.03 -16.03
N SER A 516 4.06 18.11 -15.17
CA SER A 516 4.66 18.47 -13.90
C SER A 516 6.19 18.43 -13.97
N VAL A 517 6.84 19.56 -13.70
CA VAL A 517 8.31 19.69 -13.73
C VAL A 517 8.89 19.34 -12.36
N THR A 518 9.73 18.31 -12.34
CA THR A 518 10.34 17.77 -11.12
C THR A 518 11.84 18.11 -10.99
N GLY A 519 12.47 18.60 -12.06
CA GLY A 519 13.86 19.06 -12.03
C GLY A 519 14.47 19.26 -13.41
N THR A 520 15.80 19.22 -13.48
CA THR A 520 16.57 19.40 -14.72
C THR A 520 17.72 18.41 -14.82
N PHE A 521 17.99 17.92 -16.03
CA PHE A 521 19.20 17.18 -16.36
C PHE A 521 20.16 18.07 -17.17
N VAL A 522 21.45 17.98 -16.85
CA VAL A 522 22.51 18.77 -17.48
C VAL A 522 23.64 17.84 -17.92
N HIS A 523 23.99 17.87 -19.20
CA HIS A 523 25.05 17.02 -19.75
C HIS A 523 26.14 17.84 -20.46
N ASN A 524 27.39 17.66 -20.04
CA ASN A 524 28.56 18.41 -20.49
C ASN A 524 29.63 17.43 -21.00
N THR A 525 29.87 17.42 -22.31
CA THR A 525 30.80 16.48 -22.96
C THR A 525 32.24 16.94 -23.01
N GLN A 526 32.53 18.22 -22.74
CA GLN A 526 33.88 18.80 -22.95
C GLN A 526 34.53 19.41 -21.69
N ARG A 527 33.83 19.48 -20.55
CA ARG A 527 34.32 19.93 -19.23
C ARG A 527 34.90 21.37 -19.14
N LYS A 528 35.01 22.12 -20.24
CA LYS A 528 35.60 23.48 -20.27
C LYS A 528 34.67 24.61 -19.82
N VAL A 529 33.37 24.34 -19.73
CA VAL A 529 32.35 25.22 -19.16
C VAL A 529 31.52 24.41 -18.20
N ASN A 530 31.36 24.86 -16.95
CA ASN A 530 30.41 24.26 -16.02
C ASN A 530 29.05 24.93 -16.19
N ILE A 531 27.98 24.14 -16.07
CA ILE A 531 26.61 24.66 -16.01
C ILE A 531 26.02 24.25 -14.68
N HIS A 532 25.57 25.23 -13.90
CA HIS A 532 24.87 25.04 -12.64
C HIS A 532 23.46 25.60 -12.80
N VAL A 533 22.46 24.72 -12.87
CA VAL A 533 21.05 25.17 -12.78
C VAL A 533 20.85 25.72 -11.38
N THR A 534 20.44 26.99 -11.29
CA THR A 534 20.22 27.70 -10.02
C THR A 534 18.75 27.72 -9.63
N GLU A 535 17.85 27.60 -10.60
CA GLU A 535 16.40 27.71 -10.44
C GLU A 535 15.74 27.09 -11.68
N VAL A 536 14.63 26.41 -11.48
CA VAL A 536 13.74 25.90 -12.53
C VAL A 536 12.31 26.07 -12.00
N ASP A 537 11.39 26.50 -12.86
CA ASP A 537 9.99 26.59 -12.47
C ASP A 537 9.44 25.16 -12.23
N THR A 538 9.02 24.88 -11.00
CA THR A 538 8.46 23.58 -10.59
C THR A 538 6.98 23.71 -10.24
N GLY A 539 6.25 22.60 -10.36
CA GLY A 539 4.79 22.57 -10.31
C GLY A 539 4.21 21.92 -11.57
N SER A 540 2.89 22.09 -11.78
CA SER A 540 2.17 21.57 -12.94
C SER A 540 1.75 22.71 -13.87
N PHE A 541 2.05 22.57 -15.17
CA PHE A 541 1.94 23.61 -16.19
C PHE A 541 1.03 23.14 -17.32
N ILE A 542 0.10 23.97 -17.78
CA ILE A 542 -0.93 23.61 -18.78
C ILE A 542 -0.45 23.91 -20.21
N PRO A 543 -1.04 23.28 -21.26
CA PRO A 543 -0.67 23.59 -22.65
C PRO A 543 -0.79 25.08 -22.99
N GLY A 544 0.32 25.65 -23.48
CA GLY A 544 0.49 27.08 -23.70
C GLY A 544 1.39 27.78 -22.67
N ASP A 545 1.58 27.21 -21.47
CA ASP A 545 2.48 27.76 -20.47
C ASP A 545 3.95 27.71 -20.91
N THR A 546 4.74 28.68 -20.45
CA THR A 546 6.20 28.72 -20.65
C THR A 546 6.92 28.48 -19.33
N ILE A 547 7.66 27.38 -19.27
CA ILE A 547 8.53 26.96 -18.16
C ILE A 547 9.94 27.52 -18.39
N TRP A 548 10.57 28.08 -17.35
CA TRP A 548 11.93 28.62 -17.41
C TRP A 548 12.92 27.78 -16.61
N VAL A 549 14.12 27.61 -17.18
CA VAL A 549 15.31 27.11 -16.47
C VAL A 549 16.36 28.21 -16.40
N SER A 550 16.70 28.65 -15.18
CA SER A 550 17.81 29.56 -14.90
C SER A 550 19.09 28.76 -14.65
N ALA A 551 20.12 28.95 -15.47
CA ALA A 551 21.40 28.25 -15.35
C ALA A 551 22.60 29.19 -15.44
N VAL A 552 23.50 29.11 -14.45
CA VAL A 552 24.77 29.83 -14.42
C VAL A 552 25.84 29.06 -15.20
N LEU A 553 26.46 29.75 -16.14
CA LEU A 553 27.56 29.28 -16.98
C LEU A 553 28.88 29.78 -16.41
N GLN A 554 29.75 28.89 -15.92
CA GLN A 554 31.10 29.23 -15.44
C GLN A 554 32.17 28.77 -16.44
N PHE A 555 33.17 29.61 -16.69
CA PHE A 555 34.15 29.39 -17.77
C PHE A 555 35.52 28.99 -17.24
N GLN A 556 36.10 27.90 -17.77
CA GLN A 556 37.46 27.45 -17.43
C GLN A 556 38.50 27.74 -18.54
N ASP A 557 38.08 27.99 -19.78
CA ASP A 557 38.95 28.24 -20.93
C ASP A 557 38.26 29.13 -22.00
N THR A 558 39.07 29.71 -22.89
CA THR A 558 38.71 30.56 -24.04
C THR A 558 37.91 29.88 -25.15
N ALA A 559 37.91 28.55 -25.22
CA ALA A 559 37.46 27.78 -26.38
C ALA A 559 35.92 27.67 -26.51
N ARG A 560 35.42 27.63 -27.76
CA ARG A 560 34.01 27.31 -28.04
C ARG A 560 33.67 25.97 -27.41
N SER A 561 32.67 25.98 -26.54
CA SER A 561 32.22 24.83 -25.75
C SER A 561 30.70 24.67 -25.88
N SER A 562 30.17 23.49 -25.59
CA SER A 562 28.72 23.27 -25.53
C SER A 562 28.33 22.25 -24.47
N ALA A 563 27.08 22.38 -24.02
CA ALA A 563 26.42 21.47 -23.10
C ALA A 563 24.92 21.45 -23.38
N LYS A 564 24.22 20.45 -22.83
CA LYS A 564 22.79 20.22 -23.02
C LYS A 564 22.04 20.35 -21.72
N VAL A 565 20.86 20.98 -21.77
CA VAL A 565 19.94 21.13 -20.64
C VAL A 565 18.56 20.63 -21.07
N SER A 566 17.93 19.80 -20.24
CA SER A 566 16.56 19.33 -20.42
C SER A 566 15.81 19.35 -19.09
N LEU A 567 14.50 19.63 -19.14
CA LEU A 567 13.59 19.41 -18.03
C LEU A 567 13.40 17.90 -17.78
N ILE A 568 13.28 17.54 -16.50
CA ILE A 568 12.74 16.26 -16.05
C ILE A 568 11.28 16.51 -15.71
N THR A 569 10.37 15.71 -16.28
CA THR A 569 8.93 15.82 -16.03
C THR A 569 8.32 14.47 -15.65
N ASP A 570 7.12 14.52 -15.10
CA ASP A 570 6.30 13.36 -14.71
C ASP A 570 5.89 12.43 -15.88
N SER A 571 5.81 12.97 -17.10
CA SER A 571 5.13 12.36 -18.24
C SER A 571 6.00 12.09 -19.47
N TYR A 572 7.11 12.82 -19.67
CA TYR A 572 7.99 12.63 -20.83
C TYR A 572 9.41 13.20 -20.61
N THR A 573 10.41 12.72 -21.36
CA THR A 573 11.74 13.34 -21.39
C THR A 573 11.78 14.50 -22.39
N SER A 574 11.87 15.74 -21.89
CA SER A 574 11.91 16.92 -22.76
C SER A 574 13.13 16.91 -23.72
N PRO A 575 12.97 17.40 -24.98
CA PRO A 575 14.10 17.55 -25.89
C PRO A 575 15.15 18.53 -25.31
N PRO A 576 16.45 18.19 -25.31
CA PRO A 576 17.47 19.02 -24.69
C PRO A 576 17.87 20.21 -25.58
N VAL A 577 17.74 21.43 -25.06
CA VAL A 577 18.34 22.63 -25.67
C VAL A 577 19.87 22.55 -25.57
N THR A 578 20.55 22.84 -26.69
CA THR A 578 22.01 22.86 -26.76
C THR A 578 22.51 24.29 -26.53
N VAL A 579 23.12 24.55 -25.37
CA VAL A 579 23.78 25.83 -25.09
C VAL A 579 25.19 25.78 -25.69
N ILE A 580 25.54 26.77 -26.51
CA ILE A 580 26.87 26.91 -27.12
C ILE A 580 27.47 28.25 -26.72
N THR A 581 28.67 28.23 -26.16
CA THR A 581 29.32 29.43 -25.63
C THR A 581 30.52 29.84 -26.46
N ARG A 582 30.68 31.15 -26.70
CA ARG A 582 31.82 31.73 -27.42
C ARG A 582 32.39 32.93 -26.65
N LEU A 583 33.71 32.98 -26.46
CA LEU A 583 34.39 34.10 -25.80
C LEU A 583 34.87 35.13 -26.85
N ASN A 584 34.44 36.40 -26.69
CA ASN A 584 34.96 37.55 -27.42
C ASN A 584 36.04 38.26 -26.57
N PRO A 585 37.28 38.45 -27.05
CA PRO A 585 38.34 39.05 -26.25
C PRO A 585 38.26 40.58 -26.11
N SER A 586 38.20 41.06 -24.85
CA SER A 586 38.63 42.37 -24.30
C SER A 586 37.92 43.71 -24.63
N GLY A 587 37.52 44.49 -23.59
CA GLY A 587 37.52 45.98 -23.61
C GLY A 587 36.51 46.82 -22.75
N VAL A 588 36.99 47.49 -21.69
CA VAL A 588 36.53 48.81 -21.09
C VAL A 588 35.32 48.85 -20.08
N TYR A 589 35.24 49.89 -19.21
CA TYR A 589 34.43 50.11 -17.95
C TYR A 589 33.16 51.02 -18.13
N GLU A 590 32.38 51.59 -17.18
CA GLU A 590 32.37 51.89 -15.70
C GLU A 590 30.87 52.15 -15.22
N TYR A 591 30.32 52.75 -14.12
CA TYR A 591 30.65 53.53 -12.87
C TYR A 591 29.40 53.58 -11.88
N GLN A 592 29.47 54.21 -10.67
CA GLN A 592 28.37 54.44 -9.67
C GLN A 592 28.52 55.79 -8.89
N PRO A 593 27.46 56.56 -8.45
CA PRO A 593 26.85 56.36 -7.09
C PRO A 593 25.41 56.92 -6.76
N ALA A 594 24.70 56.18 -5.89
CA ALA A 594 23.82 56.53 -4.73
C ALA A 594 22.73 57.67 -4.66
N HIS A 595 21.56 57.28 -4.09
CA HIS A 595 20.56 58.05 -3.30
C HIS A 595 19.33 58.77 -3.92
N ALA A 596 18.65 58.18 -4.90
CA ALA A 596 17.17 58.24 -4.96
C ALA A 596 16.59 56.97 -5.63
N LEU A 597 15.63 56.27 -5.03
CA LEU A 597 15.04 55.10 -5.70
C LEU A 597 14.15 55.56 -6.87
N LEU A 598 14.51 55.11 -8.08
CA LEU A 598 13.75 55.36 -9.30
C LEU A 598 13.10 54.05 -9.74
N THR A 599 11.80 53.92 -9.55
CA THR A 599 11.05 52.75 -10.02
C THR A 599 10.64 52.94 -11.48
N VAL A 600 10.97 51.95 -12.30
CA VAL A 600 10.73 51.96 -13.75
C VAL A 600 9.98 50.69 -14.12
N TYR A 601 8.87 50.85 -14.83
CA TYR A 601 8.05 49.74 -15.31
C TYR A 601 8.18 49.63 -16.84
N PRO A 602 9.02 48.72 -17.37
CA PRO A 602 9.02 48.42 -18.80
C PRO A 602 7.75 47.62 -19.15
N ASN A 603 6.96 48.15 -20.09
CA ASN A 603 5.85 47.40 -20.69
C ASN A 603 6.34 46.77 -22.01
N PRO A 604 6.56 45.44 -22.09
CA PRO A 604 7.06 44.81 -23.31
C PRO A 604 6.06 44.85 -24.49
N PHE A 605 4.84 45.35 -24.28
CA PHE A 605 3.80 45.50 -25.28
C PHE A 605 3.52 46.96 -25.71
N SER A 606 4.29 47.95 -25.26
CA SER A 606 4.22 49.33 -25.79
C SER A 606 5.61 49.93 -26.07
N GLU A 607 5.70 50.85 -27.03
CA GLU A 607 6.94 51.57 -27.39
C GLU A 607 7.32 52.67 -26.37
N SER A 608 6.82 52.56 -25.13
CA SER A 608 6.83 53.61 -24.12
C SER A 608 7.26 53.11 -22.74
N LEU A 609 7.99 53.97 -22.03
CA LEU A 609 8.52 53.69 -20.71
C LEU A 609 7.89 54.63 -19.67
N ASN A 610 7.31 54.07 -18.62
CA ASN A 610 6.77 54.85 -17.51
C ASN A 610 7.77 54.96 -16.35
N VAL A 611 8.07 56.19 -15.95
CA VAL A 611 8.99 56.55 -14.88
C VAL A 611 8.22 57.29 -13.78
N LEU A 612 8.27 56.78 -12.55
CA LEU A 612 7.64 57.40 -11.39
C LEU A 612 8.66 58.22 -10.59
N ILE A 613 8.35 59.50 -10.38
CA ILE A 613 9.19 60.47 -9.70
C ILE A 613 8.52 60.84 -8.36
N PRO A 614 9.18 60.63 -7.20
CA PRO A 614 8.58 60.86 -5.88
C PRO A 614 8.03 62.28 -5.66
N ASP A 615 6.98 62.40 -4.84
CA ASP A 615 6.31 63.67 -4.49
C ASP A 615 7.22 64.71 -3.82
N GLU A 616 8.34 64.26 -3.26
CA GLU A 616 9.38 65.09 -2.65
C GLU A 616 10.24 65.84 -3.70
N PHE A 617 10.18 65.44 -4.98
CA PHE A 617 11.06 65.93 -6.04
C PHE A 617 10.58 67.27 -6.64
N ARG A 618 11.12 68.37 -6.12
CA ARG A 618 10.69 69.75 -6.50
C ARG A 618 11.20 70.28 -7.84
N GLY A 619 11.83 69.44 -8.67
CA GLY A 619 12.26 69.78 -10.04
C GLY A 619 13.70 69.41 -10.36
N GLY A 620 13.95 69.06 -11.62
CA GLY A 620 15.27 68.72 -12.12
C GLY A 620 15.27 68.23 -13.57
N THR A 621 16.41 67.71 -14.01
CA THR A 621 16.61 67.25 -15.40
C THR A 621 16.69 65.73 -15.46
N LEU A 622 15.91 65.13 -16.36
CA LEU A 622 15.99 63.73 -16.77
C LEU A 622 16.83 63.64 -18.04
N THR A 623 17.74 62.68 -18.11
CA THR A 623 18.64 62.45 -19.25
C THR A 623 18.69 60.97 -19.56
N ILE A 624 18.51 60.59 -20.83
CA ILE A 624 18.78 59.25 -21.36
C ILE A 624 20.08 59.32 -22.15
N SER A 625 21.05 58.47 -21.81
CA SER A 625 22.28 58.28 -22.59
C SER A 625 22.49 56.80 -22.94
N SER A 626 23.26 56.54 -24.00
CA SER A 626 23.90 55.22 -24.13
C SER A 626 24.83 54.96 -22.94
N LEU A 627 25.18 53.70 -22.69
CA LEU A 627 26.21 53.38 -21.68
C LEU A 627 27.58 54.02 -21.98
N SER A 628 27.87 54.36 -23.24
CA SER A 628 29.06 55.14 -23.64
C SER A 628 28.98 56.64 -23.32
N GLY A 629 28.01 57.08 -22.51
CA GLY A 629 27.87 58.47 -22.06
C GLY A 629 27.34 59.46 -23.10
N LYS A 630 27.08 59.03 -24.34
CA LYS A 630 26.44 59.87 -25.36
C LYS A 630 24.98 60.09 -24.98
N GLN A 631 24.62 61.32 -24.62
CA GLN A 631 23.23 61.73 -24.44
C GLN A 631 22.43 61.52 -25.74
N LEU A 632 21.27 60.87 -25.62
CA LEU A 632 20.35 60.57 -26.71
C LEU A 632 19.04 61.35 -26.57
N TYR A 633 18.59 61.59 -25.33
CA TYR A 633 17.40 62.37 -25.00
C TYR A 633 17.60 63.08 -23.65
N SER A 634 16.94 64.23 -23.44
CA SER A 634 16.86 64.88 -22.13
C SER A 634 15.68 65.84 -22.06
N THR A 635 15.08 65.98 -20.88
CA THR A 635 13.93 66.85 -20.61
C THR A 635 13.90 67.30 -19.14
N THR A 636 13.11 68.32 -18.81
CA THR A 636 12.91 68.79 -17.43
C THR A 636 11.69 68.10 -16.83
N VAL A 637 11.79 67.65 -15.57
CA VAL A 637 10.77 66.87 -14.87
C VAL A 637 10.52 67.37 -13.45
N TYR A 638 9.34 67.06 -12.92
CA TYR A 638 8.88 67.34 -11.56
C TYR A 638 8.26 66.05 -10.98
N SER A 639 7.88 66.05 -9.70
CA SER A 639 7.11 64.98 -9.05
C SER A 639 5.91 64.49 -9.86
N GLY A 640 5.72 63.18 -9.97
CA GLY A 640 4.63 62.54 -10.73
C GLY A 640 5.10 61.40 -11.64
N ALA A 641 4.18 60.87 -12.45
CA ALA A 641 4.49 59.88 -13.49
C ALA A 641 4.83 60.58 -14.82
N VAL A 642 5.86 60.10 -15.52
CA VAL A 642 6.30 60.62 -16.82
C VAL A 642 6.51 59.46 -17.80
N GLU A 643 5.91 59.55 -18.98
CA GLU A 643 6.04 58.57 -20.05
C GLU A 643 7.04 59.02 -21.12
N LEU A 644 7.89 58.10 -21.59
CA LEU A 644 8.99 58.37 -22.52
C LEU A 644 8.97 57.38 -23.70
N PRO A 645 8.80 57.82 -24.96
CA PRO A 645 8.75 56.93 -26.12
C PRO A 645 10.13 56.64 -26.72
N PHE A 646 10.30 55.45 -27.29
CA PHE A 646 11.45 55.09 -28.13
C PHE A 646 11.08 55.08 -29.63
N THR A 647 12.06 55.27 -30.51
CA THR A 647 11.86 56.10 -31.71
C THR A 647 11.44 55.39 -33.01
N GLY A 648 10.66 56.10 -33.83
CA GLY A 648 10.72 56.03 -35.30
C GLY A 648 10.92 57.42 -35.94
N GLY A 649 12.13 57.99 -35.97
CA GLY A 649 12.33 59.34 -36.53
C GLY A 649 13.74 59.96 -36.57
N THR A 650 14.62 59.46 -37.44
CA THR A 650 15.90 60.07 -37.87
C THR A 650 17.07 60.18 -36.87
N LEU A 651 18.27 59.79 -37.34
CA LEU A 651 19.61 60.11 -36.81
C LEU A 651 19.95 59.81 -35.32
N GLY A 652 19.22 58.89 -34.70
CA GLY A 652 19.51 58.42 -33.34
C GLY A 652 18.86 57.08 -33.00
N SER A 653 18.90 56.09 -33.90
CA SER A 653 18.24 54.79 -33.72
C SER A 653 18.66 54.10 -32.42
N VAL A 654 17.75 54.08 -31.44
CA VAL A 654 17.82 53.28 -30.22
C VAL A 654 17.55 51.83 -30.62
N LEU A 655 18.62 51.05 -30.76
CA LEU A 655 18.54 49.60 -30.98
C LEU A 655 18.24 48.88 -29.66
N PRO A 656 17.78 47.62 -29.68
CA PRO A 656 17.85 46.73 -28.51
C PRO A 656 19.27 46.79 -27.91
N GLY A 657 19.35 47.11 -26.63
CA GLY A 657 20.53 47.73 -26.05
C GLY A 657 20.31 48.37 -24.68
N ALA A 658 21.41 48.82 -24.08
CA ALA A 658 21.43 49.33 -22.70
C ALA A 658 21.51 50.87 -22.64
N TYR A 659 20.61 51.46 -21.86
CA TYR A 659 20.44 52.90 -21.70
C TYR A 659 20.46 53.30 -20.24
N ALA A 660 21.26 54.31 -19.91
CA ALA A 660 21.27 54.91 -18.58
C ALA A 660 20.27 56.08 -18.56
N ILE A 661 19.23 55.95 -17.75
CA ILE A 661 18.37 57.08 -17.39
C ILE A 661 18.90 57.66 -16.09
N ARG A 662 19.26 58.95 -16.10
CA ARG A 662 19.67 59.72 -14.94
C ARG A 662 18.67 60.82 -14.66
N ILE A 663 18.30 61.01 -13.38
CA ILE A 663 17.64 62.24 -12.91
C ILE A 663 18.62 63.01 -12.03
N THR A 664 18.69 64.32 -12.23
CA THR A 664 19.51 65.25 -11.42
C THR A 664 18.61 66.34 -10.87
N SER A 665 18.47 66.42 -9.54
CA SER A 665 17.75 67.51 -8.88
C SER A 665 18.57 68.80 -8.88
N HIS A 666 17.91 69.96 -8.83
CA HIS A 666 18.60 71.26 -8.69
C HIS A 666 19.35 71.44 -7.35
N HIS A 667 19.23 70.50 -6.41
CA HIS A 667 19.87 70.51 -5.10
C HIS A 667 20.83 69.34 -4.85
N GLY A 668 21.32 68.68 -5.91
CA GLY A 668 22.51 67.83 -5.86
C GLY A 668 22.29 66.35 -5.55
N VAL A 669 21.05 65.89 -5.39
CA VAL A 669 20.72 64.45 -5.40
C VAL A 669 20.61 63.97 -6.84
N ALA A 670 21.25 62.85 -7.15
CA ALA A 670 21.24 62.20 -8.45
C ALA A 670 20.93 60.70 -8.30
N SER A 671 20.34 60.10 -9.33
CA SER A 671 20.19 58.65 -9.39
C SER A 671 20.15 58.15 -10.82
N ALA A 672 20.48 56.88 -11.03
CA ALA A 672 20.59 56.26 -12.33
C ALA A 672 20.01 54.83 -12.35
N VAL A 673 19.23 54.52 -13.38
CA VAL A 673 18.78 53.16 -13.70
C VAL A 673 19.27 52.80 -15.10
N VAL A 674 19.81 51.60 -15.24
CA VAL A 674 20.19 51.04 -16.54
C VAL A 674 19.09 50.11 -17.01
N ILE A 675 18.48 50.46 -18.14
CA ILE A 675 17.42 49.67 -18.79
C ILE A 675 18.05 48.97 -19.97
N LYS A 676 17.81 47.66 -20.11
CA LYS A 676 18.02 46.94 -21.37
C LYS A 676 16.68 46.76 -22.05
N TYR A 677 16.62 47.16 -23.32
CA TYR A 677 15.57 46.83 -24.27
C TYR A 677 16.08 45.71 -25.19
#